data_AF-A0A922I884-F1
#
_entry.id   AF-A0A922I884-F1
#
_cell.length_a   1.000
_cell.length_b   1.000
_cell.length_c   1.000
_cell.angle_alpha   90.00
_cell.angle_beta   90.00
_cell.angle_gamma   90.00
#
_symmetry.space_group_name_H-M   'P 1'
#
loop_
_entity.id
_entity.type
_entity.pdbx_description
1 polymer ?
#
loop_
_entity_poly.entity_id
_entity_poly.type
_entity_poly.pdbx_seq_one_letter_code
_entity_poly.pdbx_strand_id
1 'polypeptide(L)'
;MSQPVNDDDDDKQLNDHSSDQQQQNGDSSTIHAPSDDHQKSNAKQINAQELMAEKLEKLSVDNDRLNRDNEELSTKITELDRMVQNYRQKSIASNRQIEQIKSELQSMVIKYATSEKEVIDVKKRFDDIDRKYRDLLKERDQLQLKTKELSQEKKQLLQSLERQILESASLRNRNEILVNKLEQSQVQTQQLQLSFDDISAKYNSSSSKLLEIESALETLNLVDDSVVLNSDGDEQEPHTKKQQNKWIDVYLQCTHSNHKLNDKIVDLETQITHYREEIDQLNEQLAKSREQLKNFQQNLNLIESLKQELIKQQDVINDLKKKFDKVNEMNRELLNEADSSKHKESELLEYTERLTAKMVSLQCEHNSLQEKVRSLQCESDRYHCDYDRIVNERDQLEQRLQSTIDKQSLQIQQLHAQIEEKNVDAQNLRKRIEELENDINIMKRKHILNLKELNKEIQQLRRSQQKQPLLLDAPSTTSIKTTMSETATNSSSLSSRTNSLSSLNEMIYSRTQLQSNNDNEPNTDTIGNGSSSTNCNSDQLSIDTSQISSSSSSTTTNHELTSLNDIDKNTLIERILRLQRQLIKRNEKIDFLEEHNGQLIGEMKKKSKLLQYYILKEETGALATESMDKNKAYISKRGGGIMSSLYNSSLTDDTMTLERSLEINNKLHAILEDTLLKNMTLKENLNTLALEIDRLSKQLQQQQQQQQIQ
;
A
#
# COMPACT_ATOMS: atom_id res chain seq x y z
N MET A 1 20.76 -17.87 -52.34
CA MET A 1 20.31 -19.21 -51.94
C MET A 1 18.87 -19.07 -51.49
N SER A 2 17.97 -19.61 -52.32
CA SER A 2 16.57 -19.98 -52.09
C SER A 2 15.64 -18.97 -51.41
N GLN A 3 14.95 -18.20 -52.25
CA GLN A 3 13.62 -17.63 -51.99
C GLN A 3 12.53 -18.73 -51.99
N PRO A 4 11.39 -18.50 -51.32
CA PRO A 4 10.17 -19.29 -51.43
C PRO A 4 9.34 -18.83 -52.64
N VAL A 5 8.58 -19.74 -53.24
CA VAL A 5 7.67 -19.44 -54.37
C VAL A 5 6.25 -19.82 -53.99
N ASN A 6 5.40 -18.79 -54.07
CA ASN A 6 3.96 -18.66 -54.31
C ASN A 6 3.11 -19.93 -54.49
N ASP A 7 2.00 -19.95 -53.76
CA ASP A 7 0.72 -20.48 -54.21
C ASP A 7 -0.02 -19.37 -54.96
N ASP A 8 -0.49 -19.68 -56.17
CA ASP A 8 -1.63 -19.02 -56.81
C ASP A 8 -2.43 -20.09 -57.54
N ASP A 9 -3.74 -20.06 -57.30
CA ASP A 9 -4.79 -20.81 -57.96
C ASP A 9 -4.83 -20.51 -59.47
N ASP A 10 -5.08 -21.55 -60.29
CA ASP A 10 -5.82 -21.37 -61.53
C ASP A 10 -6.46 -22.69 -62.00
N ASP A 11 -7.77 -22.60 -62.18
CA ASP A 11 -8.64 -23.53 -62.86
C ASP A 11 -8.10 -23.97 -64.23
N LYS A 12 -8.22 -25.28 -64.53
CA LYS A 12 -8.46 -25.72 -65.92
C LYS A 12 -9.14 -27.08 -65.99
N GLN A 13 -10.33 -27.01 -66.56
CA GLN A 13 -11.12 -28.10 -67.15
C GLN A 13 -10.42 -28.72 -68.36
N LEU A 14 -11.00 -29.86 -68.78
CA LEU A 14 -10.86 -30.57 -70.07
C LEU A 14 -9.68 -31.55 -70.14
N ASN A 15 -9.77 -32.71 -70.77
CA ASN A 15 -10.81 -33.57 -71.35
C ASN A 15 -10.02 -34.74 -71.97
N ASP A 16 -10.59 -35.94 -72.06
CA ASP A 16 -10.54 -36.85 -73.23
C ASP A 16 -10.97 -38.25 -72.77
N HIS A 17 -12.16 -38.74 -73.16
CA HIS A 17 -12.58 -39.21 -74.50
C HIS A 17 -11.91 -40.51 -74.94
N SER A 18 -12.76 -41.55 -75.06
CA SER A 18 -12.95 -42.41 -76.24
C SER A 18 -13.41 -43.82 -75.80
N SER A 19 -14.38 -44.50 -76.40
CA SER A 19 -15.35 -44.20 -77.46
C SER A 19 -16.38 -45.34 -77.46
N ASP A 20 -17.67 -45.00 -77.47
CA ASP A 20 -18.74 -45.85 -78.01
C ASP A 20 -18.92 -45.51 -79.50
N GLN A 21 -19.07 -46.51 -80.38
CA GLN A 21 -20.10 -46.55 -81.44
C GLN A 21 -19.94 -47.74 -82.42
N GLN A 22 -21.02 -48.54 -82.47
CA GLN A 22 -21.82 -48.97 -83.63
C GLN A 22 -21.20 -49.66 -84.87
N GLN A 23 -21.79 -50.82 -85.24
CA GLN A 23 -22.54 -51.09 -86.49
C GLN A 23 -23.02 -52.57 -86.48
N GLN A 24 -24.33 -52.87 -86.50
CA GLN A 24 -25.29 -53.00 -87.62
C GLN A 24 -25.20 -54.29 -88.49
N ASN A 25 -26.31 -55.06 -88.42
CA ASN A 25 -27.11 -55.71 -89.48
C ASN A 25 -26.54 -56.82 -90.39
N GLY A 26 -27.34 -57.89 -90.56
CA GLY A 26 -27.25 -58.82 -91.69
C GLY A 26 -28.10 -60.09 -91.56
N ASP A 27 -29.38 -60.00 -91.94
CA ASP A 27 -30.35 -61.09 -92.12
C ASP A 27 -30.19 -61.77 -93.50
N SER A 28 -30.26 -63.10 -93.59
CA SER A 28 -30.80 -63.81 -94.78
C SER A 28 -30.92 -65.33 -94.62
N SER A 29 -31.87 -65.86 -95.37
CA SER A 29 -32.63 -67.10 -95.20
C SER A 29 -32.33 -68.18 -96.27
N THR A 30 -32.86 -69.38 -96.02
CA THR A 30 -33.45 -70.33 -97.03
C THR A 30 -32.67 -71.62 -97.44
N ILE A 31 -33.20 -72.76 -96.99
CA ILE A 31 -33.49 -74.08 -97.64
C ILE A 31 -32.56 -74.60 -98.77
N HIS A 32 -31.93 -75.79 -98.60
CA HIS A 32 -32.21 -77.06 -99.32
C HIS A 32 -31.25 -78.21 -98.90
N ALA A 33 -31.77 -79.45 -98.89
CA ALA A 33 -31.02 -80.72 -98.84
C ALA A 33 -30.76 -81.23 -100.28
N PRO A 34 -30.22 -82.43 -100.52
CA PRO A 34 -28.97 -83.07 -100.08
C PRO A 34 -28.09 -83.47 -101.30
N SER A 35 -26.83 -83.86 -101.10
CA SER A 35 -26.15 -84.81 -102.00
C SER A 35 -24.94 -85.45 -101.31
N ASP A 36 -24.84 -86.75 -101.52
CA ASP A 36 -23.96 -87.72 -100.91
C ASP A 36 -22.47 -87.45 -101.16
N ASP A 37 -21.70 -87.33 -100.08
CA ASP A 37 -20.37 -87.93 -99.97
C ASP A 37 -20.15 -88.31 -98.50
N HIS A 38 -20.86 -89.38 -98.16
CA HIS A 38 -21.03 -89.92 -96.82
C HIS A 38 -19.72 -90.52 -96.26
N GLN A 39 -19.56 -90.32 -94.95
CA GLN A 39 -18.80 -91.13 -93.98
C GLN A 39 -17.33 -90.80 -93.68
N LYS A 40 -16.64 -89.88 -94.36
CA LYS A 40 -15.32 -89.36 -93.88
C LYS A 40 -15.27 -87.87 -93.54
N SER A 41 -16.17 -87.05 -94.10
CA SER A 41 -16.28 -85.62 -93.77
C SER A 41 -17.09 -85.38 -92.48
N ASN A 42 -18.20 -86.09 -92.29
CA ASN A 42 -19.05 -85.97 -91.09
C ASN A 42 -18.33 -86.36 -89.78
N ALA A 43 -17.47 -87.38 -89.79
CA ALA A 43 -16.68 -87.72 -88.61
C ALA A 43 -15.63 -86.64 -88.28
N LYS A 44 -15.05 -85.95 -89.28
CA LYS A 44 -14.14 -84.83 -89.04
C LYS A 44 -14.87 -83.54 -88.64
N GLN A 45 -16.08 -83.31 -89.15
CA GLN A 45 -16.88 -82.14 -88.84
C GLN A 45 -17.58 -82.24 -87.48
N ILE A 46 -18.05 -83.43 -87.09
CA ILE A 46 -18.55 -83.73 -85.74
C ILE A 46 -17.41 -83.68 -84.74
N ASN A 47 -16.25 -84.28 -85.03
CA ASN A 47 -15.08 -84.21 -84.15
C ASN A 47 -14.48 -82.79 -84.07
N ALA A 48 -14.59 -81.98 -85.13
CA ALA A 48 -14.23 -80.56 -85.10
C ALA A 48 -15.26 -79.70 -84.35
N GLN A 49 -16.55 -80.01 -84.42
CA GLN A 49 -17.61 -79.37 -83.64
C GLN A 49 -17.54 -79.74 -82.16
N GLU A 50 -17.22 -80.98 -81.84
CA GLU A 50 -17.02 -81.48 -80.48
C GLU A 50 -15.74 -80.88 -79.87
N LEU A 51 -14.64 -80.81 -80.63
CA LEU A 51 -13.42 -80.10 -80.23
C LEU A 51 -13.65 -78.58 -80.07
N MET A 52 -14.50 -77.97 -80.92
CA MET A 52 -14.88 -76.56 -80.80
C MET A 52 -15.77 -76.32 -79.58
N ALA A 53 -16.72 -77.22 -79.29
CA ALA A 53 -17.57 -77.18 -78.12
C ALA A 53 -16.76 -77.36 -76.83
N GLU A 54 -15.83 -78.32 -76.79
CA GLU A 54 -14.91 -78.52 -75.66
C GLU A 54 -14.00 -77.29 -75.46
N LYS A 55 -13.57 -76.64 -76.56
CA LYS A 55 -12.80 -75.40 -76.48
C LYS A 55 -13.65 -74.23 -75.99
N LEU A 56 -14.92 -74.13 -76.41
CA LEU A 56 -15.88 -73.13 -75.93
C LEU A 56 -16.19 -73.34 -74.45
N GLU A 57 -16.35 -74.58 -74.01
CA GLU A 57 -16.59 -74.93 -72.60
C GLU A 57 -15.37 -74.60 -71.74
N LYS A 58 -14.15 -74.96 -72.19
CA LYS A 58 -12.90 -74.55 -71.52
C LYS A 58 -12.77 -73.03 -71.44
N LEU A 59 -13.06 -72.31 -72.53
CA LEU A 59 -13.04 -70.85 -72.54
C LEU A 59 -14.11 -70.25 -71.61
N SER A 60 -15.28 -70.88 -71.48
CA SER A 60 -16.33 -70.45 -70.54
C SER A 60 -15.87 -70.64 -69.10
N VAL A 61 -15.31 -71.80 -68.78
CA VAL A 61 -14.77 -72.10 -67.43
C VAL A 61 -13.60 -71.17 -67.08
N ASP A 62 -12.72 -70.89 -68.03
CA ASP A 62 -11.61 -69.96 -67.86
C ASP A 62 -12.11 -68.51 -67.68
N ASN A 63 -13.16 -68.10 -68.40
CA ASN A 63 -13.77 -66.77 -68.24
C ASN A 63 -14.48 -66.63 -66.88
N ASP A 64 -15.19 -67.65 -66.42
CA ASP A 64 -15.79 -67.68 -65.08
C ASP A 64 -14.71 -67.64 -63.98
N ARG A 65 -13.58 -68.32 -64.20
CA ARG A 65 -12.44 -68.27 -63.30
C ARG A 65 -11.81 -66.86 -63.28
N LEU A 66 -11.59 -66.25 -64.43
CA LEU A 66 -11.08 -64.87 -64.53
C LEU A 66 -12.03 -63.85 -63.88
N ASN A 67 -13.34 -64.05 -64.00
CA ASN A 67 -14.33 -63.20 -63.33
C ASN A 67 -14.25 -63.33 -61.80
N ARG A 68 -14.12 -64.56 -61.26
CA ARG A 68 -13.90 -64.75 -59.82
C ARG A 68 -12.59 -64.11 -59.35
N ASP A 69 -11.50 -64.32 -60.09
CA ASP A 69 -10.21 -63.71 -59.77
C ASP A 69 -10.28 -62.17 -59.81
N ASN A 70 -11.02 -61.59 -60.77
CA ASN A 70 -11.27 -60.14 -60.85
C ASN A 70 -12.13 -59.62 -59.69
N GLU A 71 -13.16 -60.35 -59.27
CA GLU A 71 -13.96 -60.01 -58.10
C GLU A 71 -13.12 -60.07 -56.80
N GLU A 72 -12.27 -61.07 -56.66
CA GLU A 72 -11.32 -61.17 -55.55
C GLU A 72 -10.28 -60.04 -55.55
N LEU A 73 -9.79 -59.63 -56.73
CA LEU A 73 -8.90 -58.47 -56.84
C LEU A 73 -9.64 -57.17 -56.52
N SER A 74 -10.88 -57.01 -56.99
CA SER A 74 -11.71 -55.84 -56.69
C SER A 74 -11.98 -55.72 -55.19
N THR A 75 -12.30 -56.82 -54.51
CA THR A 75 -12.48 -56.81 -53.05
C THR A 75 -11.18 -56.46 -52.32
N LYS A 76 -10.03 -57.01 -52.72
CA LYS A 76 -8.71 -56.62 -52.16
C LYS A 76 -8.38 -55.15 -52.38
N ILE A 77 -8.69 -54.59 -53.56
CA ILE A 77 -8.51 -53.15 -53.85
C ILE A 77 -9.38 -52.32 -52.90
N THR A 78 -10.67 -52.66 -52.75
CA THR A 78 -11.55 -51.92 -51.82
C THR A 78 -11.10 -52.01 -50.37
N GLU A 79 -10.53 -53.13 -49.95
CA GLU A 79 -9.98 -53.29 -48.61
C GLU A 79 -8.71 -52.44 -48.41
N LEU A 80 -7.80 -52.43 -49.40
CA LEU A 80 -6.61 -51.58 -49.39
C LEU A 80 -7.00 -50.09 -49.37
N ASP A 81 -7.97 -49.67 -50.16
CA ASP A 81 -8.48 -48.28 -50.17
C ASP A 81 -9.03 -47.89 -48.79
N ARG A 82 -9.80 -48.80 -48.16
CA ARG A 82 -10.29 -48.59 -46.78
C ARG A 82 -9.14 -48.52 -45.77
N MET A 83 -8.09 -49.32 -45.91
CA MET A 83 -6.90 -49.23 -45.06
C MET A 83 -6.19 -47.89 -45.25
N VAL A 84 -5.94 -47.48 -46.49
CA VAL A 84 -5.31 -46.19 -46.84
C VAL A 84 -6.12 -45.01 -46.28
N GLN A 85 -7.45 -45.05 -46.39
CA GLN A 85 -8.32 -44.02 -45.84
C GLN A 85 -8.25 -43.95 -44.31
N ASN A 86 -8.21 -45.10 -43.64
CA ASN A 86 -8.01 -45.17 -42.19
C ASN A 86 -6.63 -44.60 -41.77
N TYR A 87 -5.56 -44.92 -42.49
CA TYR A 87 -4.23 -44.35 -42.22
C TYR A 87 -4.19 -42.84 -42.47
N ARG A 88 -4.84 -42.36 -43.54
CA ARG A 88 -4.97 -40.93 -43.83
C ARG A 88 -5.72 -40.21 -42.72
N GLN A 89 -6.83 -40.77 -42.24
CA GLN A 89 -7.60 -40.19 -41.14
C GLN A 89 -6.81 -40.17 -39.82
N LYS A 90 -6.05 -41.24 -39.52
CA LYS A 90 -5.13 -41.27 -38.36
C LYS A 90 -4.02 -40.22 -38.48
N SER A 91 -3.43 -40.05 -39.66
CA SER A 91 -2.41 -39.04 -39.92
C SER A 91 -2.97 -37.61 -39.73
N ILE A 92 -4.16 -37.32 -40.25
CA ILE A 92 -4.83 -36.02 -40.05
C ILE A 92 -5.12 -35.78 -38.56
N ALA A 93 -5.63 -36.78 -37.84
CA ALA A 93 -5.89 -36.67 -36.40
C ALA A 93 -4.60 -36.40 -35.61
N SER A 94 -3.50 -37.09 -35.94
CA SER A 94 -2.19 -36.86 -35.32
C SER A 94 -1.64 -35.46 -35.64
N ASN A 95 -1.78 -34.99 -36.89
CA ASN A 95 -1.38 -33.62 -37.28
C ASN A 95 -2.15 -32.55 -36.51
N ARG A 96 -3.46 -32.73 -36.32
CA ARG A 96 -4.28 -31.81 -35.50
C ARG A 96 -3.80 -31.75 -34.04
N GLN A 97 -3.43 -32.90 -33.47
CA GLN A 97 -2.87 -32.93 -32.11
C GLN A 97 -1.52 -32.20 -32.04
N ILE A 98 -0.67 -32.35 -33.06
CA ILE A 98 0.61 -31.62 -33.13
C ILE A 98 0.38 -30.12 -33.24
N GLU A 99 -0.58 -29.67 -34.05
CA GLU A 99 -0.93 -28.24 -34.16
C GLU A 99 -1.49 -27.68 -32.85
N GLN A 100 -2.32 -28.45 -32.15
CA GLN A 100 -2.84 -28.07 -30.84
C GLN A 100 -1.69 -27.90 -29.83
N ILE A 101 -0.78 -28.86 -29.74
CA ILE A 101 0.39 -28.78 -28.85
C ILE A 101 1.29 -27.58 -29.22
N LYS A 102 1.48 -27.30 -30.51
CA LYS A 102 2.24 -26.13 -30.96
C LYS A 102 1.57 -24.82 -30.55
N SER A 103 0.25 -24.71 -30.70
CA SER A 103 -0.53 -23.55 -30.26
C SER A 103 -0.46 -23.35 -28.74
N GLU A 104 -0.59 -24.44 -27.97
CA GLU A 104 -0.46 -24.43 -26.51
C GLU A 104 0.96 -24.01 -26.07
N LEU A 105 2.00 -24.51 -26.74
CA LEU A 105 3.39 -24.11 -26.49
C LEU A 105 3.60 -22.61 -26.77
N GLN A 106 3.10 -22.10 -27.90
CA GLN A 106 3.18 -20.68 -28.22
C GLN A 106 2.44 -19.82 -27.17
N SER A 107 1.24 -20.25 -26.76
CA SER A 107 0.49 -19.60 -25.68
C SER A 107 1.26 -19.59 -24.36
N MET A 108 1.91 -20.71 -24.01
CA MET A 108 2.73 -20.82 -22.80
C MET A 108 3.94 -19.87 -22.84
N VAL A 109 4.62 -19.76 -23.99
CA VAL A 109 5.76 -18.85 -24.16
C VAL A 109 5.31 -17.39 -24.02
N ILE A 110 4.18 -17.01 -24.61
CA ILE A 110 3.63 -15.65 -24.47
C ILE A 110 3.28 -15.38 -23.00
N LYS A 111 2.60 -16.31 -22.32
CA LYS A 111 2.27 -16.20 -20.90
C LYS A 111 3.52 -16.03 -20.03
N TYR A 112 4.58 -16.79 -20.32
CA TYR A 112 5.85 -16.67 -19.61
C TYR A 112 6.52 -15.31 -19.86
N ALA A 113 6.55 -14.86 -21.11
CA ALA A 113 7.11 -13.54 -21.45
C ALA A 113 6.31 -12.40 -20.79
N THR A 114 4.98 -12.52 -20.71
CA THR A 114 4.15 -11.53 -20.01
C THR A 114 4.38 -11.54 -18.50
N SER A 115 4.48 -12.72 -17.87
CA SER A 115 4.78 -12.80 -16.44
C SER A 115 6.18 -12.30 -16.12
N GLU A 116 7.17 -12.59 -16.98
CA GLU A 116 8.54 -12.11 -16.79
C GLU A 116 8.61 -10.58 -16.92
N LYS A 117 7.89 -10.00 -17.89
CA LYS A 117 7.75 -8.55 -18.01
C LYS A 117 7.12 -7.93 -16.76
N GLU A 118 6.04 -8.51 -16.25
CA GLU A 118 5.38 -8.05 -15.02
C GLU A 118 6.34 -8.10 -13.82
N VAL A 119 7.14 -9.17 -13.69
CA VAL A 119 8.18 -9.28 -12.66
C VAL A 119 9.22 -8.16 -12.79
N ILE A 120 9.67 -7.86 -14.00
CA ILE A 120 10.62 -6.76 -14.26
C ILE A 120 10.01 -5.40 -13.90
N ASP A 121 8.76 -5.15 -14.30
CA ASP A 121 8.06 -3.90 -14.01
C ASP A 121 7.85 -3.71 -12.50
N VAL A 122 7.53 -4.79 -11.78
CA VAL A 122 7.42 -4.78 -10.31
C VAL A 122 8.78 -4.53 -9.66
N LYS A 123 9.85 -5.18 -10.12
CA LYS A 123 11.22 -4.93 -9.62
C LYS A 123 11.63 -3.47 -9.82
N LYS A 124 11.36 -2.90 -10.99
CA LYS A 124 11.67 -1.49 -11.27
C LYS A 124 10.91 -0.54 -10.34
N ARG A 125 9.61 -0.78 -10.13
CA ARG A 125 8.80 0.00 -9.17
C ARG A 125 9.32 -0.15 -7.74
N PHE A 126 9.74 -1.35 -7.35
CA PHE A 126 10.36 -1.60 -6.05
C PHE A 126 11.64 -0.79 -5.89
N ASP A 127 12.55 -0.81 -6.87
CA ASP A 127 13.80 -0.04 -6.84
C ASP A 127 13.56 1.48 -6.77
N ASP A 128 12.54 1.98 -7.48
CA ASP A 128 12.15 3.40 -7.42
C ASP A 128 11.60 3.78 -6.04
N ILE A 129 10.78 2.93 -5.43
CA ILE A 129 10.28 3.12 -4.06
C ILE A 129 11.42 3.03 -3.05
N ASP A 130 12.35 2.09 -3.21
CA ASP A 130 13.49 1.89 -2.32
C ASP A 130 14.48 3.07 -2.39
N ARG A 131 14.66 3.68 -3.58
CA ARG A 131 15.38 4.96 -3.73
C ARG A 131 14.67 6.09 -2.97
N LYS A 132 13.36 6.27 -3.17
CA LYS A 132 12.58 7.29 -2.45
C LYS A 132 12.64 7.08 -0.94
N TYR A 133 12.57 5.84 -0.47
CA TYR A 133 12.68 5.49 0.94
C TYR A 133 14.05 5.88 1.50
N ARG A 134 15.14 5.57 0.79
CA ARG A 134 16.50 5.99 1.19
C ARG A 134 16.64 7.51 1.27
N ASP A 135 16.03 8.26 0.37
CA ASP A 135 16.11 9.73 0.39
C ASP A 135 15.29 10.33 1.54
N LEU A 136 14.08 9.81 1.80
CA LEU A 136 13.29 10.19 3.00
C LEU A 136 14.03 9.84 4.30
N LEU A 137 14.79 8.74 4.33
CA LEU A 137 15.59 8.37 5.49
C LEU A 137 16.71 9.38 5.75
N LYS A 138 17.38 9.88 4.70
CA LYS A 138 18.37 10.96 4.81
C LYS A 138 17.74 12.27 5.28
N GLU A 139 16.56 12.63 4.76
CA GLU A 139 15.83 13.83 5.19
C GLU A 139 15.44 13.74 6.66
N ARG A 140 14.94 12.58 7.12
CA ARG A 140 14.69 12.31 8.55
C ARG A 140 15.94 12.54 9.38
N ASP A 141 17.09 12.02 8.94
CA ASP A 141 18.35 12.17 9.68
C ASP A 141 18.80 13.63 9.75
N GLN A 142 18.63 14.40 8.67
CA GLN A 142 18.89 15.83 8.66
C GLN A 142 17.97 16.60 9.61
N LEU A 143 16.66 16.31 9.59
CA LEU A 143 15.69 16.92 10.51
C LEU A 143 15.98 16.54 11.98
N GLN A 144 16.43 15.31 12.22
CA GLN A 144 16.83 14.86 13.56
C GLN A 144 18.08 15.58 14.05
N LEU A 145 19.08 15.80 13.17
CA LEU A 145 20.24 16.65 13.49
C LEU A 145 19.81 18.07 13.79
N LYS A 146 18.93 18.67 12.97
CA LYS A 146 18.42 20.03 13.22
C LYS A 146 17.66 20.14 14.54
N THR A 147 16.89 19.12 14.89
CA THR A 147 16.19 19.05 16.18
C THR A 147 17.17 19.02 17.36
N LYS A 148 18.30 18.29 17.22
CA LYS A 148 19.36 18.27 18.24
C LYS A 148 20.04 19.62 18.39
N GLU A 149 20.35 20.30 17.28
CA GLU A 149 20.90 21.66 17.29
C GLU A 149 19.97 22.64 18.00
N LEU A 150 18.69 22.68 17.61
CA LEU A 150 17.69 23.56 18.24
C LEU A 150 17.49 23.25 19.73
N SER A 151 17.57 21.97 20.12
CA SER A 151 17.53 21.56 21.53
C SER A 151 18.74 22.08 22.31
N GLN A 152 19.93 22.04 21.71
CA GLN A 152 21.16 22.59 22.30
C GLN A 152 21.09 24.11 22.43
N GLU A 153 20.64 24.82 21.39
CA GLU A 153 20.42 26.27 21.42
C GLU A 153 19.40 26.66 22.51
N LYS A 154 18.28 25.94 22.60
CA LYS A 154 17.28 26.13 23.67
C LYS A 154 17.92 25.98 25.05
N LYS A 155 18.77 24.97 25.25
CA LYS A 155 19.47 24.75 26.53
C LYS A 155 20.42 25.91 26.85
N GLN A 156 21.15 26.42 25.86
CA GLN A 156 22.05 27.57 26.03
C GLN A 156 21.27 28.85 26.37
N LEU A 157 20.16 29.11 25.70
CA LEU A 157 19.28 30.25 25.99
C LEU A 157 18.69 30.16 27.40
N LEU A 158 18.22 28.97 27.81
CA LEU A 158 17.73 28.76 29.17
C LEU A 158 18.82 29.03 30.23
N GLN A 159 20.06 28.56 30.01
CA GLN A 159 21.18 28.84 30.91
C GLN A 159 21.52 30.34 30.96
N SER A 160 21.45 31.04 29.82
CA SER A 160 21.66 32.49 29.76
C SER A 160 20.57 33.25 30.54
N LEU A 161 19.31 32.84 30.38
CA LEU A 161 18.18 33.43 31.09
C LEU A 161 18.31 33.19 32.61
N GLU A 162 18.67 31.99 33.02
CA GLU A 162 18.91 31.66 34.44
C GLU A 162 20.03 32.53 35.04
N ARG A 163 21.11 32.76 34.29
CA ARG A 163 22.18 33.68 34.70
C ARG A 163 21.67 35.12 34.87
N GLN A 164 20.87 35.62 33.92
CA GLN A 164 20.30 36.97 34.01
C GLN A 164 19.32 37.12 35.18
N ILE A 165 18.54 36.08 35.49
CA ILE A 165 17.64 36.07 36.65
C ILE A 165 18.46 36.16 37.95
N LEU A 166 19.54 35.39 38.07
CA LEU A 166 20.45 35.43 39.22
C LEU A 166 21.12 36.80 39.38
N GLU A 167 21.59 37.39 38.28
CA GLU A 167 22.17 38.74 38.28
C GLU A 167 21.15 39.79 38.71
N SER A 168 19.93 39.73 38.15
CA SER A 168 18.82 40.63 38.51
C SER A 168 18.40 40.49 39.98
N ALA A 169 18.47 39.28 40.54
CA ALA A 169 18.24 39.05 41.96
C ALA A 169 19.35 39.65 42.84
N SER A 170 20.62 39.51 42.43
CA SER A 170 21.77 40.12 43.11
C SER A 170 21.71 41.64 43.12
N LEU A 171 21.38 42.26 41.97
CA LEU A 171 21.21 43.71 41.86
C LEU A 171 20.05 44.23 42.70
N ARG A 172 18.94 43.49 42.78
CA ARG A 172 17.82 43.82 43.67
C ARG A 172 18.25 43.83 45.14
N ASN A 173 18.93 42.80 45.60
CA ASN A 173 19.44 42.74 46.98
C ASN A 173 20.43 43.89 47.25
N ARG A 174 21.33 44.19 46.31
CA ARG A 174 22.24 45.34 46.45
C ARG A 174 21.49 46.67 46.53
N ASN A 175 20.45 46.88 45.73
CA ASN A 175 19.60 48.07 45.81
C ASN A 175 18.89 48.17 47.16
N GLU A 176 18.35 47.06 47.67
CA GLU A 176 17.71 47.02 48.99
C GLU A 176 18.68 47.42 50.11
N ILE A 177 19.91 46.90 50.07
CA ILE A 177 20.98 47.30 51.01
C ILE A 177 21.29 48.80 50.90
N LEU A 178 21.36 49.35 49.68
CA LEU A 178 21.62 50.78 49.48
C LEU A 178 20.48 51.66 49.97
N VAL A 179 19.22 51.24 49.75
CA VAL A 179 18.04 51.92 50.27
C VAL A 179 18.06 51.95 51.80
N ASN A 180 18.32 50.82 52.45
CA ASN A 180 18.43 50.75 53.91
C ASN A 180 19.54 51.66 54.46
N LYS A 181 20.70 51.74 53.77
CA LYS A 181 21.78 52.67 54.13
C LYS A 181 21.39 54.13 53.95
N LEU A 182 20.67 54.45 52.89
CA LEU A 182 20.18 55.81 52.63
C LEU A 182 19.18 56.23 53.71
N GLU A 183 18.24 55.35 54.06
CA GLU A 183 17.27 55.57 55.14
C GLU A 183 17.99 55.78 56.48
N GLN A 184 18.99 54.95 56.79
CA GLN A 184 19.81 55.13 57.99
C GLN A 184 20.55 56.49 58.00
N SER A 185 21.16 56.89 56.87
CA SER A 185 21.80 58.20 56.74
C SER A 185 20.81 59.34 56.88
N GLN A 186 19.59 59.19 56.36
CA GLN A 186 18.54 60.21 56.45
C GLN A 186 18.06 60.38 57.90
N VAL A 187 17.87 59.28 58.64
CA VAL A 187 17.58 59.32 60.08
C VAL A 187 18.70 60.02 60.84
N GLN A 188 19.96 59.71 60.51
CA GLN A 188 21.11 60.37 61.13
C GLN A 188 21.13 61.89 60.86
N THR A 189 20.86 62.30 59.62
CA THR A 189 20.73 63.73 59.26
C THR A 189 19.59 64.40 60.02
N GLN A 190 18.43 63.75 60.15
CA GLN A 190 17.30 64.27 60.93
C GLN A 190 17.66 64.42 62.42
N GLN A 191 18.37 63.46 63.01
CA GLN A 191 18.84 63.56 64.40
C GLN A 191 19.81 64.74 64.58
N LEU A 192 20.76 64.90 63.66
CA LEU A 192 21.69 66.03 63.67
C LEU A 192 20.96 67.37 63.50
N GLN A 193 19.92 67.41 62.66
CA GLN A 193 19.11 68.60 62.45
C GLN A 193 18.31 68.97 63.70
N LEU A 194 17.67 68.00 64.37
CA LEU A 194 17.01 68.22 65.65
C LEU A 194 17.99 68.73 66.72
N SER A 195 19.19 68.14 66.79
CA SER A 195 20.25 68.62 67.70
C SER A 195 20.72 70.04 67.35
N PHE A 196 20.78 70.41 66.07
CA PHE A 196 21.14 71.75 65.63
C PHE A 196 20.05 72.76 66.01
N ASP A 197 18.78 72.42 65.79
CA ASP A 197 17.63 73.25 66.15
C ASP A 197 17.58 73.48 67.67
N ASP A 198 17.85 72.46 68.48
CA ASP A 198 17.97 72.57 69.94
C ASP A 198 19.11 73.52 70.38
N ILE A 199 20.28 73.43 69.74
CA ILE A 199 21.41 74.33 70.01
C ILE A 199 21.07 75.75 69.57
N SER A 200 20.44 75.91 68.41
CA SER A 200 19.99 77.20 67.87
C SER A 200 18.97 77.87 68.79
N ALA A 201 18.00 77.10 69.31
CA ALA A 201 17.04 77.59 70.30
C ALA A 201 17.72 78.05 71.61
N LYS A 202 18.71 77.29 72.11
CA LYS A 202 19.52 77.68 73.27
C LYS A 202 20.36 78.94 73.01
N TYR A 203 20.94 79.06 71.82
CA TYR A 203 21.70 80.23 71.40
C TYR A 203 20.80 81.47 71.32
N ASN A 204 19.64 81.35 70.67
CA ASN A 204 18.66 82.44 70.57
C ASN A 204 18.15 82.88 71.94
N SER A 205 17.86 81.94 72.85
CA SER A 205 17.47 82.27 74.23
C SER A 205 18.58 83.03 74.99
N SER A 206 19.85 82.65 74.78
CA SER A 206 21.00 83.38 75.34
C SER A 206 21.17 84.76 74.68
N SER A 207 20.97 84.87 73.37
CA SER A 207 21.03 86.15 72.64
C SER A 207 19.93 87.12 73.07
N SER A 208 18.71 86.64 73.32
CA SER A 208 17.62 87.47 73.84
C SER A 208 17.93 88.00 75.24
N LYS A 209 18.53 87.17 76.11
CA LYS A 209 19.00 87.62 77.43
C LYS A 209 20.11 88.67 77.32
N LEU A 210 20.97 88.57 76.31
CA LEU A 210 22.05 89.54 76.07
C LEU A 210 21.51 90.89 75.57
N LEU A 211 20.50 90.87 74.67
CA LEU A 211 19.76 92.06 74.24
C LEU A 211 18.99 92.73 75.40
N GLU A 212 18.47 91.94 76.33
CA GLU A 212 17.81 92.45 77.55
C GLU A 212 18.82 93.15 78.50
N ILE A 213 20.07 92.66 78.54
CA ILE A 213 21.18 93.31 79.26
C ILE A 213 21.67 94.56 78.51
N GLU A 214 21.79 94.53 77.18
CA GLU A 214 22.18 95.70 76.37
C GLU A 214 21.15 96.83 76.47
N SER A 215 19.85 96.52 76.42
CA SER A 215 18.78 97.51 76.63
C SER A 215 18.73 98.04 78.07
N ALA A 216 19.11 97.23 79.06
CA ALA A 216 19.31 97.70 80.45
C ALA A 216 20.54 98.60 80.62
N LEU A 217 21.56 98.49 79.73
CA LEU A 217 22.71 99.40 79.69
C LEU A 217 22.37 100.72 78.97
N GLU A 218 21.55 100.68 77.92
CA GLU A 218 21.13 101.88 77.16
C GLU A 218 20.19 102.79 77.97
N THR A 219 19.41 102.24 78.89
CA THR A 219 18.57 103.01 79.82
C THR A 219 19.35 103.72 80.94
N LEU A 220 20.67 103.49 81.05
CA LEU A 220 21.54 104.05 82.09
C LEU A 220 22.49 105.17 81.58
N ASN A 221 22.50 105.49 80.28
CA ASN A 221 23.48 106.39 79.67
C ASN A 221 22.91 107.69 79.05
N LEU A 222 21.78 108.20 79.57
CA LEU A 222 21.24 109.53 79.19
C LEU A 222 21.68 110.61 80.20
N VAL A 223 22.89 111.17 80.01
CA VAL A 223 23.35 112.42 80.66
C VAL A 223 24.23 113.24 79.70
N ASP A 224 23.64 114.38 79.27
CA ASP A 224 24.19 115.72 78.98
C ASP A 224 25.11 116.13 77.80
N ASP A 225 24.84 117.39 77.41
CA ASP A 225 25.68 118.45 76.84
C ASP A 225 25.73 118.77 75.32
N SER A 226 24.74 119.59 74.91
CA SER A 226 24.83 121.05 74.70
C SER A 226 25.97 121.70 73.84
N VAL A 227 25.54 122.36 72.74
CA VAL A 227 25.82 123.74 72.25
C VAL A 227 27.25 124.09 71.72
N VAL A 228 27.30 124.85 70.60
CA VAL A 228 28.03 126.17 70.40
C VAL A 228 28.66 126.39 69.00
N LEU A 229 28.11 127.40 68.28
CA LEU A 229 28.72 128.52 67.48
C LEU A 229 29.62 128.22 66.26
N ASN A 230 29.32 128.70 65.02
CA ASN A 230 29.25 130.05 64.40
C ASN A 230 30.53 130.48 63.64
N SER A 231 30.32 131.44 62.72
CA SER A 231 31.30 132.38 62.13
C SER A 231 31.90 131.93 60.77
N ASP A 232 32.10 132.77 59.75
CA ASP A 232 32.30 134.22 59.67
C ASP A 232 31.91 134.80 58.30
N GLY A 233 31.55 136.08 58.28
CA GLY A 233 31.72 137.00 57.14
C GLY A 233 32.36 138.30 57.66
N ASP A 234 33.05 139.05 56.79
CA ASP A 234 33.51 140.44 57.02
C ASP A 234 33.99 141.03 55.66
N GLU A 235 33.47 142.16 55.16
CA GLU A 235 33.84 143.59 55.41
C GLU A 235 34.95 144.09 54.42
N GLN A 236 35.06 145.33 53.88
CA GLN A 236 34.58 146.68 54.23
C GLN A 236 34.91 147.70 53.08
N GLU A 237 34.19 148.84 53.01
CA GLU A 237 34.50 150.15 52.34
C GLU A 237 35.70 150.89 53.03
N PRO A 238 36.24 152.14 52.71
CA PRO A 238 35.57 153.39 52.24
C PRO A 238 36.43 154.46 51.45
N HIS A 239 35.86 155.67 51.30
CA HIS A 239 36.29 156.92 50.60
C HIS A 239 37.57 157.67 51.07
N THR A 240 38.14 158.59 50.24
CA THR A 240 38.35 160.07 50.50
C THR A 240 39.16 160.85 49.42
N LYS A 241 39.08 162.20 49.45
CA LYS A 241 39.46 163.26 48.47
C LYS A 241 40.92 163.81 48.62
N LYS A 242 41.57 164.28 47.51
CA LYS A 242 42.15 165.65 47.27
C LYS A 242 43.31 165.74 46.22
N GLN A 243 43.14 166.66 45.26
CA GLN A 243 44.07 167.60 44.57
C GLN A 243 45.30 167.17 43.70
N GLN A 244 45.19 167.56 42.42
CA GLN A 244 46.08 168.44 41.62
C GLN A 244 47.30 167.88 40.83
N ASN A 245 47.03 167.66 39.53
CA ASN A 245 47.78 168.05 38.32
C ASN A 245 49.25 167.63 38.11
N LYS A 246 49.41 166.48 37.43
CA LYS A 246 50.25 166.25 36.22
C LYS A 246 50.35 164.75 35.83
N TRP A 247 49.46 163.93 36.38
CA TRP A 247 49.28 162.52 36.03
C TRP A 247 48.05 162.24 35.17
N ILE A 248 47.25 163.27 34.82
CA ILE A 248 45.98 163.11 34.09
C ILE A 248 46.19 162.61 32.65
N ASP A 249 47.24 163.04 31.94
CA ASP A 249 47.50 162.56 30.57
C ASP A 249 48.06 161.13 30.56
N VAL A 250 48.87 160.77 31.56
CA VAL A 250 49.35 159.39 31.76
C VAL A 250 48.20 158.49 32.21
N TYR A 251 47.30 158.99 33.07
CA TYR A 251 46.09 158.28 33.48
C TYR A 251 45.13 158.12 32.30
N LEU A 252 44.98 159.11 31.41
CA LEU A 252 44.11 159.02 30.24
C LEU A 252 44.66 158.02 29.21
N GLN A 253 45.97 158.03 28.94
CA GLN A 253 46.61 157.04 28.06
C GLN A 253 46.63 155.64 28.68
N CYS A 254 46.79 155.54 30.00
CA CYS A 254 46.64 154.29 30.76
C CYS A 254 45.17 153.82 30.76
N THR A 255 44.18 154.71 30.81
CA THR A 255 42.75 154.35 30.72
C THR A 255 42.37 153.94 29.31
N HIS A 256 42.90 154.55 28.25
CA HIS A 256 42.66 154.12 26.87
C HIS A 256 43.34 152.78 26.58
N SER A 257 44.57 152.58 27.09
CA SER A 257 45.26 151.30 27.03
C SER A 257 44.54 150.23 27.85
N ASN A 258 44.04 150.57 29.04
CA ASN A 258 43.23 149.69 29.88
C ASN A 258 41.89 149.40 29.22
N HIS A 259 41.24 150.35 28.55
CA HIS A 259 39.99 150.12 27.84
C HIS A 259 40.20 149.17 26.66
N LYS A 260 41.30 149.33 25.90
CA LYS A 260 41.69 148.42 24.82
C LYS A 260 42.07 147.02 25.32
N LEU A 261 42.71 146.93 26.50
CA LEU A 261 42.93 145.66 27.18
C LEU A 261 41.62 145.07 27.68
N ASN A 262 40.68 145.89 28.15
CA ASN A 262 39.36 145.46 28.62
C ASN A 262 38.50 144.94 27.45
N ASP A 263 38.51 145.61 26.30
CA ASP A 263 37.86 145.12 25.08
C ASP A 263 38.49 143.80 24.63
N LYS A 264 39.82 143.66 24.75
CA LYS A 264 40.51 142.40 24.46
C LYS A 264 40.16 141.30 25.45
N ILE A 265 39.96 141.65 26.73
CA ILE A 265 39.48 140.72 27.77
C ILE A 265 38.05 140.30 27.44
N VAL A 266 37.16 141.22 27.08
CA VAL A 266 35.78 140.91 26.68
C VAL A 266 35.73 140.04 25.41
N ASP A 267 36.58 140.31 24.42
CA ASP A 267 36.70 139.47 23.21
C ASP A 267 37.21 138.05 23.56
N LEU A 268 38.16 137.93 24.49
CA LEU A 268 38.66 136.64 24.96
C LEU A 268 37.62 135.92 25.83
N GLU A 269 36.87 136.64 26.65
CA GLU A 269 35.76 136.11 27.46
C GLU A 269 34.64 135.59 26.57
N THR A 270 34.27 136.32 25.51
CA THR A 270 33.27 135.87 24.52
C THR A 270 33.76 134.66 23.71
N GLN A 271 35.07 134.58 23.39
CA GLN A 271 35.65 133.35 22.82
C GLN A 271 35.62 132.19 23.80
N ILE A 272 35.92 132.43 25.09
CA ILE A 272 35.84 131.40 26.13
C ILE A 272 34.40 130.91 26.30
N THR A 273 33.39 131.80 26.26
CA THR A 273 31.98 131.38 26.32
C THR A 273 31.57 130.60 25.07
N HIS A 274 32.00 131.01 23.87
CA HIS A 274 31.75 130.26 22.64
C HIS A 274 32.36 128.85 22.69
N TYR A 275 33.62 128.72 23.13
CA TYR A 275 34.24 127.40 23.27
C TYR A 275 33.59 126.56 24.39
N ARG A 276 33.09 127.18 25.45
CA ARG A 276 32.28 126.47 26.47
C ARG A 276 30.98 125.94 25.88
N GLU A 277 30.24 126.75 25.13
CA GLU A 277 29.00 126.32 24.46
C GLU A 277 29.26 125.20 23.44
N GLU A 278 30.36 125.28 22.68
CA GLU A 278 30.76 124.22 21.74
C GLU A 278 31.13 122.91 22.46
N ILE A 279 31.84 123.00 23.60
CA ILE A 279 32.13 121.85 24.47
C ILE A 279 30.83 121.25 25.03
N ASP A 280 29.88 122.07 25.45
CA ASP A 280 28.58 121.60 25.96
C ASP A 280 27.77 120.88 24.88
N GLN A 281 27.74 121.40 23.65
CA GLN A 281 27.10 120.75 22.50
C GLN A 281 27.76 119.41 22.16
N LEU A 282 29.09 119.34 22.15
CA LEU A 282 29.83 118.09 21.92
C LEU A 282 29.57 117.08 23.04
N ASN A 283 29.53 117.53 24.30
CA ASN A 283 29.19 116.69 25.44
C ASN A 283 27.74 116.16 25.35
N GLU A 284 26.80 116.97 24.90
CA GLU A 284 25.40 116.53 24.69
C GLU A 284 25.29 115.50 23.55
N GLN A 285 26.00 115.69 22.45
CA GLN A 285 26.08 114.70 21.37
C GLN A 285 26.74 113.39 21.84
N LEU A 286 27.77 113.50 22.68
CA LEU A 286 28.45 112.36 23.26
C LEU A 286 27.56 111.63 24.28
N ALA A 287 26.73 112.35 25.04
CA ALA A 287 25.72 111.76 25.91
C ALA A 287 24.63 111.01 25.12
N LYS A 288 24.10 111.61 24.04
CA LYS A 288 23.11 110.97 23.15
C LYS A 288 23.66 109.71 22.49
N SER A 289 24.90 109.74 22.00
CA SER A 289 25.54 108.56 21.40
C SER A 289 25.84 107.47 22.44
N ARG A 290 26.22 107.83 23.67
CA ARG A 290 26.35 106.87 24.80
C ARG A 290 25.01 106.21 25.14
N GLU A 291 23.92 106.96 25.14
CA GLU A 291 22.57 106.43 25.39
C GLU A 291 22.13 105.48 24.27
N GLN A 292 22.39 105.83 23.01
CA GLN A 292 22.15 104.93 21.87
C GLN A 292 22.98 103.65 21.97
N LEU A 293 24.26 103.74 22.34
CA LEU A 293 25.12 102.57 22.57
C LEU A 293 24.56 101.67 23.67
N LYS A 294 24.06 102.24 24.76
CA LYS A 294 23.39 101.50 25.84
C LYS A 294 22.13 100.79 25.35
N ASN A 295 21.31 101.45 24.53
CA ASN A 295 20.12 100.84 23.92
C ASN A 295 20.48 99.72 22.95
N PHE A 296 21.50 99.91 22.10
CA PHE A 296 21.99 98.84 21.22
C PHE A 296 22.52 97.65 22.01
N GLN A 297 23.23 97.90 23.12
CA GLN A 297 23.75 96.83 23.97
C GLN A 297 22.63 96.07 24.68
N GLN A 298 21.58 96.75 25.15
CA GLN A 298 20.38 96.10 25.68
C GLN A 298 19.67 95.25 24.61
N ASN A 299 19.52 95.78 23.39
CA ASN A 299 18.91 95.04 22.28
C ASN A 299 19.74 93.82 21.88
N LEU A 300 21.08 93.93 21.92
CA LEU A 300 21.98 92.82 21.61
C LEU A 300 21.86 91.70 22.67
N ASN A 301 21.79 92.06 23.95
CA ASN A 301 21.53 91.12 25.04
C ASN A 301 20.16 90.44 24.90
N LEU A 302 19.13 91.17 24.47
CA LEU A 302 17.80 90.60 24.22
C LEU A 302 17.79 89.64 23.03
N ILE A 303 18.48 89.99 21.94
CA ILE A 303 18.63 89.09 20.79
C ILE A 303 19.38 87.82 21.20
N GLU A 304 20.39 87.94 22.05
CA GLU A 304 21.16 86.80 22.53
C GLU A 304 20.33 85.89 23.44
N SER A 305 19.50 86.44 24.33
CA SER A 305 18.57 85.63 25.13
C SER A 305 17.50 84.95 24.27
N LEU A 306 16.95 85.64 23.27
CA LEU A 306 16.00 85.05 22.32
C LEU A 306 16.62 83.93 21.47
N LYS A 307 17.88 84.08 21.06
CA LYS A 307 18.62 83.01 20.36
C LYS A 307 18.82 81.78 21.24
N GLN A 308 19.19 81.97 22.51
CA GLN A 308 19.32 80.86 23.45
C GLN A 308 17.98 80.15 23.66
N GLU A 309 16.88 80.90 23.74
CA GLU A 309 15.55 80.33 23.87
C GLU A 309 15.13 79.55 22.61
N LEU A 310 15.44 80.06 21.42
CA LEU A 310 15.23 79.36 20.15
C LEU A 310 15.99 78.02 20.11
N ILE A 311 17.25 77.99 20.56
CA ILE A 311 18.05 76.77 20.62
C ILE A 311 17.42 75.75 21.57
N LYS A 312 17.00 76.17 22.77
CA LYS A 312 16.30 75.28 23.71
C LYS A 312 15.02 74.71 23.10
N GLN A 313 14.23 75.53 22.41
CA GLN A 313 13.02 75.04 21.75
C GLN A 313 13.35 74.06 20.62
N GLN A 314 14.42 74.29 19.86
CA GLN A 314 14.89 73.36 18.83
C GLN A 314 15.32 72.02 19.43
N ASP A 315 16.00 72.02 20.58
CA ASP A 315 16.39 70.80 21.30
C ASP A 315 15.17 70.03 21.80
N VAL A 316 14.17 70.71 22.36
CA VAL A 316 12.90 70.09 22.76
C VAL A 316 12.18 69.48 21.56
N ILE A 317 12.14 70.17 20.42
CA ILE A 317 11.56 69.64 19.17
C ILE A 317 12.32 68.39 18.71
N ASN A 318 13.66 68.40 18.78
CA ASN A 318 14.48 67.25 18.40
C ASN A 318 14.23 66.05 19.32
N ASP A 319 14.06 66.28 20.62
CA ASP A 319 13.74 65.21 21.57
C ASP A 319 12.31 64.68 21.40
N LEU A 320 11.35 65.54 21.09
CA LEU A 320 9.99 65.13 20.72
C LEU A 320 9.98 64.31 19.42
N LYS A 321 10.76 64.70 18.41
CA LYS A 321 10.93 63.91 17.17
C LYS A 321 11.50 62.53 17.47
N LYS A 322 12.58 62.43 18.26
CA LYS A 322 13.14 61.13 18.68
C LYS A 322 12.13 60.27 19.41
N LYS A 323 11.30 60.85 20.28
CA LYS A 323 10.22 60.12 20.98
C LYS A 323 9.14 59.67 20.00
N PHE A 324 8.76 60.52 19.05
CA PHE A 324 7.80 60.19 18.01
C PHE A 324 8.31 59.03 17.14
N ASP A 325 9.57 59.07 16.69
CA ASP A 325 10.17 58.00 15.89
C ASP A 325 10.20 56.67 16.66
N LYS A 326 10.54 56.70 17.96
CA LYS A 326 10.48 55.51 18.84
C LYS A 326 9.07 54.93 18.96
N VAL A 327 8.06 55.79 19.12
CA VAL A 327 6.66 55.34 19.17
C VAL A 327 6.24 54.76 17.83
N ASN A 328 6.68 55.34 16.72
CA ASN A 328 6.39 54.83 15.38
C ASN A 328 7.05 53.47 15.12
N GLU A 329 8.29 53.29 15.55
CA GLU A 329 8.99 52.00 15.48
C GLU A 329 8.27 50.93 16.29
N MET A 330 7.89 51.25 17.54
CA MET A 330 7.10 50.36 18.40
C MET A 330 5.72 50.02 17.79
N ASN A 331 5.02 51.00 17.19
CA ASN A 331 3.77 50.73 16.49
C ASN A 331 3.97 49.81 15.28
N ARG A 332 5.08 49.96 14.54
CA ARG A 332 5.41 49.07 13.42
C ARG A 332 5.70 47.65 13.91
N GLU A 333 6.41 47.50 15.02
CA GLU A 333 6.65 46.21 15.66
C GLU A 333 5.35 45.55 16.13
N LEU A 334 4.46 46.30 16.78
CA LEU A 334 3.14 45.81 17.21
C LEU A 334 2.26 45.39 16.02
N LEU A 335 2.30 46.13 14.91
CA LEU A 335 1.62 45.75 13.67
C LEU A 335 2.17 44.44 13.10
N ASN A 336 3.50 44.29 13.04
CA ASN A 336 4.13 43.05 12.58
C ASN A 336 3.80 41.86 13.49
N GLU A 337 3.75 42.06 14.82
CA GLU A 337 3.35 41.03 15.77
C GLU A 337 1.87 40.65 15.60
N ALA A 338 0.99 41.63 15.37
CA ALA A 338 -0.42 41.37 15.06
C ALA A 338 -0.60 40.57 13.77
N ASP A 339 0.17 40.89 12.72
CA ASP A 339 0.14 40.14 11.46
C ASP A 339 0.70 38.72 11.61
N SER A 340 1.78 38.55 12.40
CA SER A 340 2.29 37.22 12.76
C SER A 340 1.27 36.41 13.56
N SER A 341 0.54 37.06 14.48
CA SER A 341 -0.54 36.42 15.24
C SER A 341 -1.69 35.97 14.32
N LYS A 342 -2.11 36.81 13.37
CA LYS A 342 -3.13 36.44 12.37
C LYS A 342 -2.67 35.30 11.49
N HIS A 343 -1.38 35.26 11.12
CA HIS A 343 -0.84 34.14 10.34
C HIS A 343 -0.93 32.82 11.13
N LYS A 344 -0.51 32.83 12.40
CA LYS A 344 -0.65 31.66 13.29
C LYS A 344 -2.12 31.25 13.48
N GLU A 345 -3.03 32.21 13.64
CA GLU A 345 -4.46 31.94 13.71
C GLU A 345 -4.98 31.27 12.43
N SER A 346 -4.54 31.74 11.25
CA SER A 346 -4.88 31.12 9.96
C SER A 346 -4.36 29.69 9.85
N GLU A 347 -3.12 29.42 10.28
CA GLU A 347 -2.57 28.06 10.31
C GLU A 347 -3.39 27.16 11.24
N LEU A 348 -3.73 27.63 12.45
CA LEU A 348 -4.60 26.90 13.36
C LEU A 348 -5.97 26.62 12.72
N LEU A 349 -6.54 27.60 12.02
CA LEU A 349 -7.81 27.42 11.31
C LEU A 349 -7.69 26.33 10.23
N GLU A 350 -6.63 26.36 9.43
CA GLU A 350 -6.35 25.34 8.42
C GLU A 350 -6.15 23.94 9.03
N TYR A 351 -5.48 23.85 10.18
CA TYR A 351 -5.39 22.60 10.94
C TYR A 351 -6.76 22.10 11.40
N THR A 352 -7.63 22.99 11.90
CA THR A 352 -8.98 22.61 12.32
C THR A 352 -9.85 22.18 11.13
N GLU A 353 -9.72 22.85 9.98
CA GLU A 353 -10.42 22.47 8.74
C GLU A 353 -9.96 21.08 8.27
N ARG A 354 -8.64 20.85 8.19
CA ARG A 354 -8.07 19.55 7.80
C ARG A 354 -8.49 18.44 8.76
N LEU A 355 -8.49 18.71 10.06
CA LEU A 355 -8.93 17.75 11.08
C LEU A 355 -10.42 17.41 10.89
N THR A 356 -11.25 18.43 10.67
CA THR A 356 -12.71 18.25 10.46
C THR A 356 -12.99 17.50 9.16
N ALA A 357 -12.34 17.86 8.06
CA ALA A 357 -12.45 17.15 6.78
C ALA A 357 -12.00 15.68 6.92
N LYS A 358 -10.93 15.43 7.68
CA LYS A 358 -10.48 14.06 7.96
C LYS A 358 -11.48 13.29 8.82
N MET A 359 -12.07 13.93 9.82
CA MET A 359 -13.08 13.33 10.68
C MET A 359 -14.34 12.95 9.88
N VAL A 360 -14.83 13.84 9.01
CA VAL A 360 -15.96 13.54 8.12
C VAL A 360 -15.63 12.41 7.14
N SER A 361 -14.44 12.44 6.51
CA SER A 361 -14.01 11.37 5.62
C SER A 361 -13.93 10.02 6.34
N LEU A 362 -13.37 9.98 7.55
CA LEU A 362 -13.31 8.77 8.37
C LEU A 362 -14.71 8.31 8.80
N GLN A 363 -15.62 9.23 9.12
CA GLN A 363 -17.01 8.93 9.44
C GLN A 363 -17.74 8.29 8.23
N CYS A 364 -17.54 8.84 7.02
CA CYS A 364 -18.08 8.26 5.80
C CYS A 364 -17.49 6.87 5.49
N GLU A 365 -16.17 6.69 5.66
CA GLU A 365 -15.53 5.37 5.55
C GLU A 365 -16.11 4.38 6.58
N HIS A 366 -16.32 4.81 7.83
CA HIS A 366 -16.93 3.99 8.88
C HIS A 366 -18.34 3.57 8.50
N ASN A 367 -19.19 4.51 8.06
CA ASN A 367 -20.56 4.21 7.65
C ASN A 367 -20.60 3.24 6.46
N SER A 368 -19.71 3.41 5.46
CA SER A 368 -19.61 2.51 4.31
C SER A 368 -19.17 1.09 4.72
N LEU A 369 -18.18 0.98 5.62
CA LEU A 369 -17.76 -0.32 6.17
C LEU A 369 -18.88 -0.97 7.00
N GLN A 370 -19.59 -0.18 7.80
CA GLN A 370 -20.72 -0.66 8.61
C GLN A 370 -21.85 -1.21 7.72
N GLU A 371 -22.16 -0.54 6.61
CA GLU A 371 -23.14 -1.02 5.64
C GLU A 371 -22.67 -2.31 4.94
N LYS A 372 -21.38 -2.40 4.60
CA LYS A 372 -20.83 -3.64 4.02
C LYS A 372 -20.88 -4.81 5.02
N VAL A 373 -20.59 -4.56 6.29
CA VAL A 373 -20.73 -5.56 7.36
C VAL A 373 -22.19 -5.99 7.48
N ARG A 374 -23.14 -5.05 7.48
CA ARG A 374 -24.59 -5.35 7.51
C ARG A 374 -25.00 -6.21 6.31
N SER A 375 -24.52 -5.89 5.11
CA SER A 375 -24.80 -6.66 3.91
C SER A 375 -24.23 -8.09 3.98
N LEU A 376 -23.00 -8.25 4.45
CA LEU A 376 -22.38 -9.57 4.63
C LEU A 376 -23.07 -10.39 5.72
N GLN A 377 -23.54 -9.75 6.80
CA GLN A 377 -24.37 -10.39 7.83
C GLN A 377 -25.68 -10.91 7.23
N CYS A 378 -26.41 -10.08 6.48
CA CYS A 378 -27.63 -10.53 5.79
C CYS A 378 -27.37 -11.68 4.80
N GLU A 379 -26.22 -11.68 4.12
CA GLU A 379 -25.83 -12.77 3.22
C GLU A 379 -25.51 -14.07 4.00
N SER A 380 -24.79 -13.96 5.11
CA SER A 380 -24.52 -15.07 6.02
C SER A 380 -25.81 -15.65 6.60
N ASP A 381 -26.74 -14.81 7.04
CA ASP A 381 -28.04 -15.23 7.54
C ASP A 381 -28.84 -15.95 6.46
N ARG A 382 -28.80 -15.46 5.21
CA ARG A 382 -29.43 -16.12 4.06
C ARG A 382 -28.86 -17.52 3.82
N TYR A 383 -27.53 -17.64 3.78
CA TYR A 383 -26.87 -18.94 3.61
C TYR A 383 -27.17 -19.89 4.79
N HIS A 384 -27.30 -19.37 6.00
CA HIS A 384 -27.70 -20.16 7.17
C HIS A 384 -29.12 -20.69 7.01
N CYS A 385 -30.08 -19.85 6.59
CA CYS A 385 -31.45 -20.30 6.30
C CYS A 385 -31.52 -21.32 5.15
N ASP A 386 -30.72 -21.14 4.09
CA ASP A 386 -30.66 -22.10 2.98
C ASP A 386 -30.04 -23.43 3.42
N TYR A 387 -29.00 -23.39 4.26
CA TYR A 387 -28.39 -24.59 4.87
C TYR A 387 -29.42 -25.33 5.71
N ASP A 388 -30.13 -24.64 6.61
CA ASP A 388 -31.16 -25.25 7.44
C ASP A 388 -32.29 -25.84 6.59
N ARG A 389 -32.68 -25.19 5.48
CA ARG A 389 -33.66 -25.75 4.54
C ARG A 389 -33.16 -27.05 3.92
N ILE A 390 -31.93 -27.08 3.42
CA ILE A 390 -31.33 -28.27 2.79
C ILE A 390 -31.18 -29.41 3.80
N VAL A 391 -30.77 -29.11 5.04
CA VAL A 391 -30.68 -30.10 6.12
C VAL A 391 -32.05 -30.70 6.42
N ASN A 392 -33.09 -29.87 6.54
CA ASN A 392 -34.46 -30.36 6.74
C ASN A 392 -34.95 -31.22 5.56
N GLU A 393 -34.63 -30.85 4.32
CA GLU A 393 -34.96 -31.66 3.14
C GLU A 393 -34.22 -33.00 3.13
N ARG A 394 -32.92 -33.01 3.48
CA ARG A 394 -32.13 -34.23 3.65
C ARG A 394 -32.77 -35.15 4.69
N ASP A 395 -33.10 -34.62 5.87
CA ASP A 395 -33.66 -35.41 6.96
C ASP A 395 -35.03 -36.01 6.58
N GLN A 396 -35.84 -35.25 5.83
CA GLN A 396 -37.10 -35.77 5.28
C GLN A 396 -36.87 -36.89 4.26
N LEU A 397 -35.87 -36.76 3.38
CA LEU A 397 -35.53 -37.78 2.39
C LEU A 397 -34.97 -39.04 3.07
N GLU A 398 -34.10 -38.89 4.06
CA GLU A 398 -33.59 -39.98 4.88
C GLU A 398 -34.73 -40.72 5.59
N GLN A 399 -35.68 -39.98 6.18
CA GLN A 399 -36.85 -40.59 6.82
C GLN A 399 -37.73 -41.35 5.82
N ARG A 400 -37.96 -40.80 4.61
CA ARG A 400 -38.71 -41.49 3.55
C ARG A 400 -38.00 -42.74 3.05
N LEU A 401 -36.68 -42.67 2.88
CA LEU A 401 -35.87 -43.82 2.48
C LEU A 401 -35.94 -44.92 3.54
N GLN A 402 -35.74 -44.57 4.81
CA GLN A 402 -35.83 -45.52 5.92
C GLN A 402 -37.22 -46.17 5.99
N SER A 403 -38.31 -45.39 5.88
CA SER A 403 -39.66 -45.95 5.84
C SER A 403 -39.89 -46.90 4.66
N THR A 404 -39.25 -46.65 3.51
CA THR A 404 -39.34 -47.54 2.34
C THR A 404 -38.55 -48.83 2.57
N ILE A 405 -37.35 -48.73 3.16
CA ILE A 405 -36.55 -49.89 3.57
C ILE A 405 -37.33 -50.76 4.56
N ASP A 406 -37.96 -50.15 5.57
CA ASP A 406 -38.74 -50.88 6.57
C ASP A 406 -39.98 -51.58 5.97
N LYS A 407 -40.65 -50.94 5.00
CA LYS A 407 -41.77 -51.57 4.27
C LYS A 407 -41.30 -52.75 3.42
N GLN A 408 -40.18 -52.61 2.72
CA GLN A 408 -39.61 -53.67 1.89
C GLN A 408 -39.09 -54.83 2.75
N SER A 409 -38.44 -54.54 3.88
CA SER A 409 -37.96 -55.59 4.81
C SER A 409 -39.12 -56.36 5.41
N LEU A 410 -40.22 -55.69 5.78
CA LEU A 410 -41.44 -56.35 6.24
C LEU A 410 -42.06 -57.23 5.15
N GLN A 411 -42.12 -56.76 3.90
CA GLN A 411 -42.62 -57.55 2.78
C GLN A 411 -41.75 -58.79 2.53
N ILE A 412 -40.42 -58.64 2.57
CA ILE A 412 -39.48 -59.75 2.44
C ILE A 412 -39.69 -60.76 3.58
N GLN A 413 -39.86 -60.29 4.82
CA GLN A 413 -40.10 -61.15 5.98
C GLN A 413 -41.43 -61.92 5.85
N GLN A 414 -42.49 -61.27 5.36
CA GLN A 414 -43.78 -61.93 5.10
C GLN A 414 -43.67 -62.99 4.01
N LEU A 415 -42.99 -62.69 2.89
CA LEU A 415 -42.75 -63.67 1.83
C LEU A 415 -41.89 -64.83 2.32
N HIS A 416 -40.88 -64.56 3.15
CA HIS A 416 -40.06 -65.60 3.77
C HIS A 416 -40.90 -66.53 4.65
N ALA A 417 -41.76 -65.96 5.51
CA ALA A 417 -42.67 -66.75 6.35
C ALA A 417 -43.65 -67.60 5.52
N GLN A 418 -44.19 -67.07 4.42
CA GLN A 418 -45.04 -67.84 3.50
C GLN A 418 -44.27 -68.98 2.80
N ILE A 419 -43.02 -68.74 2.40
CA ILE A 419 -42.16 -69.77 1.81
C ILE A 419 -41.86 -70.86 2.85
N GLU A 420 -41.56 -70.48 4.09
CA GLU A 420 -41.35 -71.43 5.19
C GLU A 420 -42.59 -72.28 5.46
N GLU A 421 -43.77 -71.66 5.55
CA GLU A 421 -45.06 -72.36 5.72
C GLU A 421 -45.29 -73.35 4.57
N LYS A 422 -45.14 -72.92 3.31
CA LYS A 422 -45.28 -73.79 2.14
C LYS A 422 -44.23 -74.91 2.09
N ASN A 423 -43.03 -74.66 2.59
CA ASN A 423 -41.99 -75.69 2.68
C ASN A 423 -42.35 -76.74 3.74
N VAL A 424 -42.88 -76.33 4.89
CA VAL A 424 -43.39 -77.24 5.92
C VAL A 424 -44.57 -78.07 5.40
N ASP A 425 -45.52 -77.45 4.71
CA ASP A 425 -46.64 -78.15 4.06
C ASP A 425 -46.13 -79.16 3.03
N ALA A 426 -45.18 -78.76 2.18
CA ALA A 426 -44.57 -79.64 1.18
C ALA A 426 -43.84 -80.81 1.85
N GLN A 427 -43.14 -80.59 2.97
CA GLN A 427 -42.50 -81.66 3.75
C GLN A 427 -43.53 -82.61 4.36
N ASN A 428 -44.64 -82.10 4.89
CA ASN A 428 -45.71 -82.93 5.45
C ASN A 428 -46.40 -83.77 4.37
N LEU A 429 -46.69 -83.18 3.20
CA LEU A 429 -47.22 -83.91 2.05
C LEU A 429 -46.23 -84.98 1.55
N ARG A 430 -44.93 -84.69 1.51
CA ARG A 430 -43.89 -85.68 1.18
C ARG A 430 -43.91 -86.85 2.17
N LYS A 431 -43.94 -86.59 3.49
CA LYS A 431 -44.09 -87.64 4.51
C LYS A 431 -45.36 -88.47 4.30
N ARG A 432 -46.48 -87.82 3.96
CA ARG A 432 -47.74 -88.53 3.71
C ARG A 432 -47.68 -89.42 2.47
N ILE A 433 -47.00 -88.96 1.42
CA ILE A 433 -46.74 -89.78 0.22
C ILE A 433 -45.89 -91.01 0.61
N GLU A 434 -44.82 -90.82 1.38
CA GLU A 434 -43.97 -91.92 1.86
C GLU A 434 -44.76 -92.94 2.71
N GLU A 435 -45.63 -92.48 3.62
CA GLU A 435 -46.54 -93.35 4.40
C GLU A 435 -47.47 -94.17 3.50
N LEU A 436 -48.13 -93.52 2.52
CA LEU A 436 -49.04 -94.20 1.61
C LEU A 436 -48.30 -95.17 0.67
N GLU A 437 -47.11 -94.82 0.21
CA GLU A 437 -46.25 -95.72 -0.56
C GLU A 437 -45.86 -96.95 0.27
N ASN A 438 -45.53 -96.76 1.55
CA ASN A 438 -45.26 -97.84 2.49
C ASN A 438 -46.50 -98.73 2.71
N ASP A 439 -47.68 -98.14 2.91
CA ASP A 439 -48.95 -98.87 3.05
C ASP A 439 -49.27 -99.67 1.79
N ILE A 440 -49.10 -99.09 0.58
CA ILE A 440 -49.25 -99.79 -0.70
C ILE A 440 -48.27 -100.95 -0.78
N ASN A 441 -47.01 -100.75 -0.36
CA ASN A 441 -46.01 -101.81 -0.37
C ASN A 441 -46.36 -102.95 0.61
N ILE A 442 -46.87 -102.62 1.81
CA ILE A 442 -47.38 -103.60 2.78
C ILE A 442 -48.59 -104.35 2.20
N MET A 443 -49.54 -103.65 1.58
CA MET A 443 -50.72 -104.25 0.95
C MET A 443 -50.34 -105.14 -0.24
N LYS A 444 -49.41 -104.70 -1.10
CA LYS A 444 -48.83 -105.53 -2.16
C LYS A 444 -48.21 -106.80 -1.59
N ARG A 445 -47.42 -106.70 -0.51
CA ARG A 445 -46.85 -107.88 0.20
C ARG A 445 -47.94 -108.79 0.76
N LYS A 446 -48.98 -108.26 1.41
CA LYS A 446 -50.13 -109.02 1.92
C LYS A 446 -50.89 -109.73 0.80
N HIS A 447 -51.21 -109.05 -0.29
CA HIS A 447 -51.88 -109.66 -1.45
C HIS A 447 -51.02 -110.76 -2.09
N ILE A 448 -49.71 -110.56 -2.19
CA ILE A 448 -48.79 -111.59 -2.68
C ILE A 448 -48.80 -112.80 -1.74
N LEU A 449 -48.81 -112.62 -0.41
CA LEU A 449 -48.90 -113.71 0.55
C LEU A 449 -50.25 -114.45 0.46
N ASN A 450 -51.36 -113.72 0.43
CA ASN A 450 -52.70 -114.32 0.27
C ASN A 450 -52.82 -115.08 -1.06
N LEU A 451 -52.31 -114.52 -2.17
CA LEU A 451 -52.26 -115.22 -3.46
C LEU A 451 -51.40 -116.49 -3.40
N LYS A 452 -50.31 -116.50 -2.63
CA LYS A 452 -49.49 -117.70 -2.39
C LYS A 452 -50.25 -118.75 -1.56
N GLU A 453 -51.04 -118.33 -0.58
CA GLU A 453 -51.86 -119.21 0.26
C GLU A 453 -53.04 -119.81 -0.52
N LEU A 454 -53.81 -118.98 -1.23
CA LEU A 454 -54.85 -119.40 -2.18
C LEU A 454 -54.29 -120.33 -3.25
N ASN A 455 -53.11 -120.05 -3.80
CA ASN A 455 -52.47 -120.97 -4.75
C ASN A 455 -52.12 -122.32 -4.11
N LYS A 456 -51.67 -122.35 -2.84
CA LYS A 456 -51.44 -123.61 -2.12
C LYS A 456 -52.74 -124.39 -1.92
N GLU A 457 -53.82 -123.70 -1.59
CA GLU A 457 -55.16 -124.29 -1.41
C GLU A 457 -55.73 -124.82 -2.75
N ILE A 458 -55.59 -124.05 -3.85
CA ILE A 458 -55.92 -124.49 -5.21
C ILE A 458 -55.06 -125.70 -5.61
N GLN A 459 -53.77 -125.73 -5.28
CA GLN A 459 -52.93 -126.90 -5.54
C GLN A 459 -53.33 -128.11 -4.71
N GLN A 460 -53.77 -127.93 -3.47
CA GLN A 460 -54.32 -129.00 -2.64
C GLN A 460 -55.64 -129.54 -3.24
N LEU A 461 -56.54 -128.66 -3.70
CA LEU A 461 -57.77 -129.05 -4.38
C LEU A 461 -57.52 -129.71 -5.74
N ARG A 462 -56.56 -129.22 -6.54
CA ARG A 462 -56.13 -129.86 -7.80
C ARG A 462 -55.52 -131.24 -7.58
N ARG A 463 -54.75 -131.43 -6.49
CA ARG A 463 -54.26 -132.76 -6.08
C ARG A 463 -55.40 -133.71 -5.66
N SER A 464 -56.50 -133.19 -5.11
CA SER A 464 -57.72 -133.97 -4.87
C SER A 464 -58.55 -134.24 -6.14
N GLN A 465 -58.47 -133.38 -7.17
CA GLN A 465 -59.21 -133.52 -8.43
C GLN A 465 -58.51 -134.42 -9.48
N GLN A 466 -57.26 -134.81 -9.24
CA GLN A 466 -56.47 -135.69 -10.12
C GLN A 466 -56.80 -137.20 -9.91
N LYS A 467 -58.09 -137.53 -9.80
CA LYS A 467 -58.66 -138.87 -9.99
C LYS A 467 -59.67 -138.81 -11.15
N GLN A 468 -59.37 -139.54 -12.23
CA GLN A 468 -60.20 -139.91 -13.40
C GLN A 468 -60.07 -139.02 -14.68
N PRO A 469 -60.11 -139.63 -15.90
CA PRO A 469 -59.18 -139.37 -17.00
C PRO A 469 -59.85 -139.12 -18.39
N LEU A 470 -59.01 -138.99 -19.45
CA LEU A 470 -59.28 -139.11 -20.91
C LEU A 470 -60.06 -137.92 -21.55
N LEU A 471 -59.86 -137.45 -22.80
CA LEU A 471 -59.34 -137.98 -24.07
C LEU A 471 -59.21 -136.81 -25.10
N LEU A 472 -58.28 -136.94 -26.09
CA LEU A 472 -58.30 -136.52 -27.54
C LEU A 472 -58.88 -135.13 -27.97
N ASP A 473 -58.45 -134.40 -29.01
CA ASP A 473 -57.81 -134.71 -30.29
C ASP A 473 -57.33 -133.40 -31.00
N ALA A 474 -56.47 -133.51 -32.02
CA ALA A 474 -56.11 -132.46 -33.01
C ALA A 474 -56.85 -132.75 -34.36
N PRO A 475 -56.67 -132.09 -35.54
CA PRO A 475 -55.98 -130.85 -35.95
C PRO A 475 -56.74 -129.97 -37.02
N SER A 476 -56.12 -128.82 -37.38
CA SER A 476 -56.05 -128.10 -38.68
C SER A 476 -57.26 -127.69 -39.58
N THR A 477 -57.20 -126.40 -39.96
CA THR A 477 -57.48 -125.76 -41.28
C THR A 477 -58.67 -124.78 -41.42
N THR A 478 -58.28 -123.53 -41.69
CA THR A 478 -58.76 -122.63 -42.75
C THR A 478 -60.16 -121.98 -42.66
N SER A 479 -60.09 -120.64 -42.62
CA SER A 479 -61.01 -119.64 -43.18
C SER A 479 -62.07 -118.96 -42.29
N ILE A 480 -61.79 -117.66 -42.09
CA ILE A 480 -62.68 -116.49 -42.27
C ILE A 480 -63.56 -116.02 -41.08
N LYS A 481 -63.27 -114.75 -40.70
CA LYS A 481 -64.08 -113.71 -40.03
C LYS A 481 -65.08 -114.12 -38.95
N THR A 482 -64.85 -113.66 -37.71
CA THR A 482 -65.80 -112.81 -36.95
C THR A 482 -65.15 -112.25 -35.68
N THR A 483 -65.68 -111.11 -35.25
CA THR A 483 -65.27 -110.17 -34.20
C THR A 483 -65.88 -110.48 -32.82
N MET A 484 -65.19 -110.16 -31.72
CA MET A 484 -65.60 -109.20 -30.66
C MET A 484 -64.67 -109.26 -29.42
N SER A 485 -64.24 -108.05 -28.97
CA SER A 485 -64.02 -107.52 -27.59
C SER A 485 -63.49 -108.42 -26.47
N GLU A 486 -62.69 -108.04 -25.47
CA GLU A 486 -62.11 -106.81 -24.88
C GLU A 486 -61.41 -107.35 -23.58
N THR A 487 -60.44 -106.76 -22.90
CA THR A 487 -59.88 -105.41 -22.79
C THR A 487 -58.51 -105.60 -22.10
N ALA A 488 -57.40 -105.10 -22.64
CA ALA A 488 -56.90 -103.72 -22.52
C ALA A 488 -56.23 -103.47 -21.14
N THR A 489 -55.02 -102.91 -21.00
CA THR A 489 -54.16 -102.09 -21.88
C THR A 489 -52.82 -101.92 -21.13
N ASN A 490 -51.65 -102.18 -21.74
CA ASN A 490 -50.83 -101.28 -22.60
C ASN A 490 -50.20 -100.13 -21.80
N SER A 491 -48.96 -99.67 -21.99
CA SER A 491 -47.96 -99.72 -23.09
C SER A 491 -46.65 -99.09 -22.55
N SER A 492 -45.42 -99.57 -22.82
CA SER A 492 -44.50 -99.14 -23.90
C SER A 492 -44.57 -97.63 -24.25
N SER A 493 -43.52 -96.82 -24.45
CA SER A 493 -42.13 -97.04 -24.88
C SER A 493 -41.39 -95.69 -25.00
N LEU A 494 -40.05 -95.74 -24.94
CA LEU A 494 -39.04 -94.88 -25.61
C LEU A 494 -38.73 -93.45 -25.09
N SER A 495 -37.55 -93.38 -24.46
CA SER A 495 -36.37 -92.58 -24.87
C SER A 495 -36.42 -91.05 -24.89
N SER A 496 -35.77 -90.40 -23.90
CA SER A 496 -34.42 -89.81 -24.05
C SER A 496 -34.11 -88.80 -22.93
N ARG A 497 -32.95 -89.00 -22.26
CA ARG A 497 -31.98 -87.98 -21.77
C ARG A 497 -32.52 -86.92 -20.76
N THR A 498 -32.06 -86.82 -19.52
CA THR A 498 -30.66 -86.67 -19.07
C THR A 498 -30.57 -86.86 -17.53
N ASN A 499 -29.41 -87.40 -17.09
CA ASN A 499 -28.64 -87.24 -15.83
C ASN A 499 -29.29 -86.51 -14.63
N SER A 500 -29.06 -86.89 -13.37
CA SER A 500 -28.24 -87.92 -12.72
C SER A 500 -28.60 -87.95 -11.22
N LEU A 501 -28.44 -89.12 -10.61
CA LEU A 501 -28.84 -89.49 -9.25
C LEU A 501 -27.85 -89.03 -8.15
N SER A 502 -28.43 -88.70 -7.00
CA SER A 502 -28.11 -89.11 -5.62
C SER A 502 -26.67 -89.10 -5.06
N SER A 503 -26.47 -88.25 -4.03
CA SER A 503 -25.90 -88.48 -2.66
C SER A 503 -25.23 -89.83 -2.35
N LEU A 504 -24.07 -89.94 -1.66
CA LEU A 504 -23.55 -89.21 -0.47
C LEU A 504 -22.03 -89.46 -0.23
N ASN A 505 -21.41 -88.58 0.57
CA ASN A 505 -20.08 -88.59 1.26
C ASN A 505 -18.83 -88.32 0.39
N GLU A 506 -18.04 -87.25 0.61
CA GLU A 506 -17.19 -87.01 1.79
C GLU A 506 -16.67 -85.55 1.81
N MET A 507 -16.38 -85.02 3.02
CA MET A 507 -15.70 -83.74 3.35
C MET A 507 -16.32 -82.41 2.89
N ILE A 508 -16.76 -81.59 3.87
CA ILE A 508 -16.18 -80.27 4.20
C ILE A 508 -16.94 -79.68 5.41
N TYR A 509 -16.17 -79.02 6.27
CA TYR A 509 -16.45 -78.63 7.65
C TYR A 509 -17.65 -77.70 7.89
N SER A 510 -18.25 -77.90 9.07
CA SER A 510 -19.35 -77.16 9.68
C SER A 510 -18.88 -75.94 10.49
N ARG A 511 -19.68 -74.86 10.42
CA ARG A 511 -20.35 -74.21 11.57
C ARG A 511 -19.52 -73.48 12.66
N THR A 512 -19.57 -72.16 12.58
CA THR A 512 -19.91 -71.14 13.61
C THR A 512 -19.13 -70.96 14.93
N GLN A 513 -18.87 -69.67 15.20
CA GLN A 513 -18.95 -68.90 16.47
C GLN A 513 -17.65 -68.45 17.17
N LEU A 514 -17.66 -67.13 17.43
CA LEU A 514 -17.24 -66.41 18.65
C LEU A 514 -15.75 -66.14 18.97
N GLN A 515 -15.56 -64.83 19.24
CA GLN A 515 -14.79 -64.20 20.32
C GLN A 515 -13.24 -64.21 20.31
N SER A 516 -12.76 -62.96 20.30
CA SER A 516 -11.73 -62.36 21.16
C SER A 516 -10.24 -62.65 20.92
N ASN A 517 -9.51 -61.52 20.90
CA ASN A 517 -8.18 -61.26 21.47
C ASN A 517 -6.94 -61.81 20.74
N ASN A 518 -6.17 -60.94 20.06
CA ASN A 518 -5.05 -60.19 20.69
C ASN A 518 -4.18 -59.46 19.64
N ASP A 519 -3.93 -58.18 19.93
CA ASP A 519 -2.67 -57.41 19.88
C ASP A 519 -1.71 -57.57 18.67
N ASN A 520 -1.61 -56.51 17.86
CA ASN A 520 -0.53 -55.51 17.99
C ASN A 520 -0.62 -54.40 16.90
N GLU A 521 -0.73 -53.16 17.39
CA GLU A 521 -0.30 -51.86 16.85
C GLU A 521 1.03 -51.86 16.02
N PRO A 522 1.46 -50.77 15.31
CA PRO A 522 0.90 -49.40 15.28
C PRO A 522 0.85 -48.68 13.90
N ASN A 523 0.27 -47.46 13.91
CA ASN A 523 0.61 -46.24 13.11
C ASN A 523 0.29 -46.19 11.59
N THR A 524 -0.13 -45.09 10.94
CA THR A 524 -0.45 -43.68 11.25
C THR A 524 -1.25 -43.09 10.06
N ASP A 525 -1.86 -41.91 10.26
CA ASP A 525 -2.18 -40.85 9.27
C ASP A 525 -3.58 -40.76 8.62
N THR A 526 -4.48 -40.12 9.37
CA THR A 526 -5.08 -38.79 9.11
C THR A 526 -5.12 -38.22 7.68
N ILE A 527 -6.33 -38.25 7.11
CA ILE A 527 -7.14 -37.16 6.52
C ILE A 527 -6.45 -35.95 5.85
N GLY A 528 -6.83 -35.70 4.59
CA GLY A 528 -6.74 -34.40 3.91
C GLY A 528 -7.65 -34.30 2.68
N ASN A 529 -8.73 -33.52 2.82
CA ASN A 529 -9.76 -33.09 1.86
C ASN A 529 -9.37 -32.83 0.40
N GLY A 530 -10.38 -32.91 -0.50
CA GLY A 530 -10.35 -32.18 -1.78
C GLY A 530 -11.52 -32.48 -2.73
N SER A 531 -12.51 -31.60 -2.71
CA SER A 531 -13.81 -31.57 -3.39
C SER A 531 -13.88 -31.89 -4.90
N SER A 532 -15.00 -32.49 -5.30
CA SER A 532 -15.49 -32.58 -6.68
C SER A 532 -16.49 -31.47 -7.03
N SER A 533 -16.27 -30.92 -8.23
CA SER A 533 -17.26 -30.51 -9.25
C SER A 533 -18.33 -29.47 -8.91
N THR A 534 -18.37 -28.39 -9.70
CA THR A 534 -19.52 -28.16 -10.60
C THR A 534 -19.18 -27.24 -11.77
N ASN A 535 -19.92 -27.51 -12.83
CA ASN A 535 -19.84 -27.11 -14.22
C ASN A 535 -20.33 -25.65 -14.45
N CYS A 536 -19.73 -24.91 -15.39
CA CYS A 536 -20.46 -23.94 -16.21
C CYS A 536 -19.71 -23.56 -17.50
N ASN A 537 -20.50 -23.46 -18.57
CA ASN A 537 -20.13 -23.25 -19.97
C ASN A 537 -19.51 -21.86 -20.22
N SER A 538 -18.51 -21.79 -21.10
CA SER A 538 -18.02 -20.55 -21.70
C SER A 538 -18.19 -20.62 -23.21
N ASP A 539 -19.08 -19.77 -23.73
CA ASP A 539 -19.18 -19.47 -25.15
C ASP A 539 -17.97 -18.64 -25.61
N GLN A 540 -17.51 -18.96 -26.82
CA GLN A 540 -16.41 -18.33 -27.56
C GLN A 540 -16.83 -16.96 -28.11
N LEU A 541 -15.97 -15.95 -27.93
CA LEU A 541 -15.92 -14.78 -28.82
C LEU A 541 -14.45 -14.41 -29.07
N SER A 542 -14.00 -14.73 -30.28
CA SER A 542 -12.71 -14.36 -30.87
C SER A 542 -12.59 -12.85 -31.08
N ILE A 543 -11.46 -12.27 -30.69
CA ILE A 543 -11.04 -10.92 -31.08
C ILE A 543 -9.65 -11.01 -31.71
N ASP A 544 -9.61 -10.92 -33.04
CA ASP A 544 -8.41 -10.69 -33.83
C ASP A 544 -7.79 -9.32 -33.46
N THR A 545 -6.54 -9.34 -33.02
CA THR A 545 -5.73 -8.15 -32.79
C THR A 545 -4.69 -8.03 -33.89
N SER A 546 -4.91 -7.05 -34.76
CA SER A 546 -4.02 -6.64 -35.84
C SER A 546 -2.70 -6.11 -35.29
N GLN A 547 -1.62 -6.56 -35.92
CA GLN A 547 -0.24 -6.13 -35.72
C GLN A 547 -0.06 -4.63 -36.03
N ILE A 548 0.68 -3.92 -35.17
CA ILE A 548 1.30 -2.64 -35.52
C ILE A 548 2.80 -2.79 -35.26
N SER A 549 3.53 -2.92 -36.37
CA SER A 549 4.99 -2.88 -36.43
C SER A 549 5.42 -1.43 -36.65
N SER A 550 6.23 -0.89 -35.75
CA SER A 550 6.93 0.38 -35.93
C SER A 550 8.30 0.13 -36.54
N SER A 551 8.48 0.47 -37.80
CA SER A 551 9.79 0.61 -38.44
C SER A 551 10.12 2.08 -38.66
N SER A 552 11.32 2.43 -38.19
CA SER A 552 12.03 3.68 -38.42
C SER A 552 12.64 3.72 -39.81
N SER A 553 12.41 4.79 -40.55
CA SER A 553 13.39 5.32 -41.52
C SER A 553 13.02 6.73 -41.98
N SER A 554 14.03 7.57 -42.01
CA SER A 554 14.03 8.98 -42.39
C SER A 554 13.87 9.22 -43.89
N THR A 555 13.57 10.49 -44.20
CA THR A 555 13.84 11.28 -45.43
C THR A 555 12.90 11.20 -46.65
N THR A 556 12.56 12.43 -47.08
CA THR A 556 12.31 12.97 -48.43
C THR A 556 10.91 12.96 -49.07
N THR A 557 10.50 14.21 -49.35
CA THR A 557 9.82 14.77 -50.54
C THR A 557 8.30 14.70 -50.69
N ASN A 558 7.75 15.91 -50.80
CA ASN A 558 6.42 16.28 -51.30
C ASN A 558 6.04 15.59 -52.61
N HIS A 559 4.81 15.08 -52.66
CA HIS A 559 3.85 14.94 -53.77
C HIS A 559 2.71 14.10 -53.13
N GLU A 560 1.41 14.36 -53.19
CA GLU A 560 0.60 15.11 -54.13
C GLU A 560 -0.77 15.30 -53.46
N LEU A 561 -1.25 16.54 -53.41
CA LEU A 561 -2.57 16.90 -52.92
C LEU A 561 -3.54 16.90 -54.11
N THR A 562 -4.06 15.73 -54.50
CA THR A 562 -5.05 15.63 -55.57
C THR A 562 -6.15 14.62 -55.26
N SER A 563 -7.39 15.06 -55.51
CA SER A 563 -8.67 14.32 -55.49
C SER A 563 -9.38 14.21 -54.13
N LEU A 564 -9.86 15.36 -53.65
CA LEU A 564 -10.78 15.50 -52.51
C LEU A 564 -12.27 15.47 -52.90
N ASN A 565 -12.61 15.10 -54.14
CA ASN A 565 -13.95 15.35 -54.69
C ASN A 565 -14.82 14.13 -55.00
N ASP A 566 -14.46 12.91 -54.59
CA ASP A 566 -15.40 11.77 -54.65
C ASP A 566 -15.19 10.77 -53.49
N ILE A 567 -15.07 11.26 -52.25
CA ILE A 567 -15.30 10.39 -51.08
C ILE A 567 -16.78 10.52 -50.74
N ASP A 568 -17.54 9.50 -51.13
CA ASP A 568 -18.98 9.40 -50.93
C ASP A 568 -19.33 9.73 -49.47
N LYS A 569 -20.14 10.78 -49.24
CA LYS A 569 -20.40 11.33 -47.89
C LYS A 569 -20.88 10.25 -46.92
N ASN A 570 -21.57 9.25 -47.44
CA ASN A 570 -22.04 8.09 -46.70
C ASN A 570 -20.89 7.21 -46.20
N THR A 571 -19.84 6.99 -46.99
CA THR A 571 -18.66 6.20 -46.58
C THR A 571 -17.82 6.92 -45.51
N LEU A 572 -17.74 8.25 -45.56
CA LEU A 572 -17.09 9.05 -44.52
C LEU A 572 -17.89 9.02 -43.22
N ILE A 573 -19.21 9.19 -43.29
CA ILE A 573 -20.11 9.06 -42.13
C ILE A 573 -20.01 7.66 -41.54
N GLU A 574 -20.00 6.60 -42.35
CA GLU A 574 -19.87 5.22 -41.89
C GLU A 574 -18.50 4.98 -41.21
N ARG A 575 -17.42 5.55 -41.74
CA ARG A 575 -16.09 5.50 -41.12
C ARG A 575 -16.03 6.28 -39.81
N ILE A 576 -16.67 7.45 -39.74
CA ILE A 576 -16.80 8.23 -38.51
C ILE A 576 -17.59 7.45 -37.47
N LEU A 577 -18.73 6.85 -37.84
CA LEU A 577 -19.55 6.04 -36.93
C LEU A 577 -18.78 4.79 -36.45
N ARG A 578 -17.99 4.15 -37.31
CA ARG A 578 -17.15 3.01 -36.94
C ARG A 578 -16.04 3.41 -35.96
N LEU A 579 -15.40 4.56 -36.19
CA LEU A 579 -14.42 5.13 -35.27
C LEU A 579 -15.05 5.55 -33.95
N GLN A 580 -16.23 6.17 -33.96
CA GLN A 580 -16.97 6.52 -32.75
C GLN A 580 -17.33 5.28 -31.93
N ARG A 581 -17.81 4.20 -32.57
CA ARG A 581 -18.05 2.92 -31.88
C ARG A 581 -16.77 2.30 -31.31
N GLN A 582 -15.66 2.39 -32.03
CA GLN A 582 -14.37 1.89 -31.55
C GLN A 582 -13.81 2.74 -30.39
N LEU A 583 -14.03 4.05 -30.41
CA LEU A 583 -13.71 4.96 -29.32
C LEU A 583 -14.58 4.68 -28.09
N ILE A 584 -15.89 4.47 -28.26
CA ILE A 584 -16.80 4.09 -27.15
C ILE A 584 -16.32 2.78 -26.51
N LYS A 585 -16.04 1.74 -27.30
CA LYS A 585 -15.53 0.46 -26.76
C LYS A 585 -14.17 0.59 -26.06
N ARG A 586 -13.29 1.46 -26.58
CA ARG A 586 -12.02 1.77 -25.90
C ARG A 586 -12.25 2.52 -24.60
N ASN A 587 -13.21 3.44 -24.57
CA ASN A 587 -13.57 4.17 -23.35
C ASN A 587 -14.16 3.23 -22.31
N GLU A 588 -15.10 2.36 -22.68
CA GLU A 588 -15.64 1.31 -21.78
C GLU A 588 -14.53 0.41 -21.22
N LYS A 589 -13.50 0.11 -22.02
CA LYS A 589 -12.34 -0.66 -21.55
C LYS A 589 -11.44 0.13 -20.59
N ILE A 590 -11.28 1.43 -20.83
CA ILE A 590 -10.56 2.33 -19.92
C ILE A 590 -11.34 2.41 -18.61
N ASP A 591 -12.65 2.67 -18.66
CA ASP A 591 -13.54 2.75 -17.49
C ASP A 591 -13.46 1.45 -16.67
N PHE A 592 -13.48 0.27 -17.33
CA PHE A 592 -13.30 -1.02 -16.67
C PHE A 592 -11.92 -1.18 -15.99
N LEU A 593 -10.85 -0.74 -16.64
CA LEU A 593 -9.49 -0.82 -16.08
C LEU A 593 -9.29 0.19 -14.94
N GLU A 594 -9.93 1.36 -15.00
CA GLU A 594 -9.95 2.35 -13.93
C GLU A 594 -10.71 1.82 -12.71
N GLU A 595 -11.84 1.15 -12.91
CA GLU A 595 -12.57 0.48 -11.84
C GLU A 595 -11.71 -0.63 -11.20
N HIS A 596 -11.08 -1.49 -12.00
CA HIS A 596 -10.23 -2.56 -11.49
C HIS A 596 -8.99 -2.02 -10.75
N ASN A 597 -8.34 -0.97 -11.27
CA ASN A 597 -7.26 -0.30 -10.56
C ASN A 597 -7.75 0.35 -9.25
N GLY A 598 -8.96 0.92 -9.24
CA GLY A 598 -9.61 1.43 -8.04
C GLY A 598 -9.83 0.34 -6.99
N GLN A 599 -10.30 -0.85 -7.41
CA GLN A 599 -10.45 -2.02 -6.56
C GLN A 599 -9.10 -2.49 -5.99
N LEU A 600 -8.05 -2.60 -6.82
CA LEU A 600 -6.70 -2.97 -6.38
C LEU A 600 -6.11 -1.98 -5.37
N ILE A 601 -6.25 -0.67 -5.62
CA ILE A 601 -5.81 0.38 -4.70
C ILE A 601 -6.59 0.28 -3.38
N GLY A 602 -7.89 -0.03 -3.45
CA GLY A 602 -8.73 -0.29 -2.29
C GLY A 602 -8.23 -1.47 -1.46
N GLU A 603 -7.91 -2.60 -2.09
CA GLU A 603 -7.33 -3.76 -1.42
C GLU A 603 -5.95 -3.47 -0.81
N MET A 604 -5.08 -2.78 -1.56
CA MET A 604 -3.76 -2.38 -1.08
C MET A 604 -3.88 -1.49 0.16
N LYS A 605 -4.80 -0.51 0.15
CA LYS A 605 -5.08 0.34 1.33
C LYS A 605 -5.65 -0.46 2.50
N LYS A 606 -6.54 -1.43 2.26
CA LYS A 606 -7.06 -2.33 3.31
C LYS A 606 -5.95 -3.18 3.92
N LYS A 607 -5.10 -3.80 3.10
CA LYS A 607 -3.94 -4.59 3.54
C LYS A 607 -2.93 -3.71 4.28
N SER A 608 -2.70 -2.48 3.84
CA SER A 608 -1.82 -1.52 4.51
C SER A 608 -2.39 -1.05 5.86
N LYS A 609 -3.70 -0.80 5.97
CA LYS A 609 -4.38 -0.49 7.24
C LYS A 609 -4.34 -1.68 8.20
N LEU A 610 -4.51 -2.89 7.68
CA LEU A 610 -4.40 -4.12 8.47
C LEU A 610 -2.97 -4.30 9.01
N LEU A 611 -1.96 -4.11 8.15
CA LEU A 611 -0.56 -4.12 8.55
C LEU A 611 -0.26 -3.05 9.61
N GLN A 612 -0.75 -1.82 9.42
CA GLN A 612 -0.62 -0.73 10.39
C GLN A 612 -1.31 -1.05 11.72
N TYR A 613 -2.47 -1.70 11.69
CA TYR A 613 -3.18 -2.17 12.87
C TYR A 613 -2.40 -3.25 13.61
N TYR A 614 -1.82 -4.23 12.90
CA TYR A 614 -0.96 -5.24 13.50
C TYR A 614 0.31 -4.62 14.09
N ILE A 615 0.96 -3.69 13.39
CA ILE A 615 2.15 -2.96 13.88
C ILE A 615 1.86 -2.14 15.14
N LEU A 616 0.67 -1.53 15.26
CA LEU A 616 0.31 -0.71 16.42
C LEU A 616 -0.17 -1.54 17.62
N LYS A 617 -0.66 -2.76 17.40
CA LYS A 617 -1.27 -3.61 18.43
C LYS A 617 -0.32 -4.68 18.97
N GLU A 618 0.66 -5.12 18.19
CA GLU A 618 1.65 -6.09 18.66
C GLU A 618 2.86 -5.40 19.32
N GLU A 619 3.17 -5.81 20.55
CA GLU A 619 4.42 -5.48 21.22
C GLU A 619 5.61 -5.99 20.39
N THR A 620 6.73 -5.27 20.39
CA THR A 620 7.96 -5.59 19.65
C THR A 620 8.47 -7.00 20.00
N GLY A 621 8.01 -8.01 19.27
CA GLY A 621 8.33 -9.42 19.52
C GLY A 621 7.27 -10.44 19.08
N ALA A 622 6.00 -10.06 18.86
CA ALA A 622 4.95 -11.05 18.53
C ALA A 622 5.06 -11.65 17.11
N LEU A 623 5.73 -10.95 16.18
CA LEU A 623 6.07 -11.45 14.84
C LEU A 623 7.43 -12.14 14.78
N ALA A 624 8.01 -12.53 15.92
CA ALA A 624 9.19 -13.37 15.92
C ALA A 624 8.84 -14.69 15.23
N THR A 625 9.46 -14.95 14.07
CA THR A 625 9.28 -16.25 13.40
C THR A 625 9.71 -17.36 14.36
N GLU A 626 9.13 -18.55 14.25
CA GLU A 626 9.49 -19.69 15.11
C GLU A 626 11.00 -19.99 15.08
N SER A 627 11.66 -19.69 13.96
CA SER A 627 13.12 -19.75 13.82
C SER A 627 13.87 -18.72 14.68
N MET A 628 13.32 -17.51 14.81
CA MET A 628 13.88 -16.41 15.58
C MET A 628 13.66 -16.60 17.09
N ASP A 629 12.51 -17.17 17.48
CA ASP A 629 12.25 -17.60 18.86
C ASP A 629 13.11 -18.80 19.26
N LYS A 630 13.32 -19.77 18.35
CA LYS A 630 14.30 -20.85 18.56
C LYS A 630 15.70 -20.29 18.70
N ASN A 631 16.09 -19.26 17.93
CA ASN A 631 17.40 -18.64 18.04
C ASN A 631 17.55 -17.80 19.31
N LYS A 632 16.50 -17.10 19.75
CA LYS A 632 16.44 -16.39 21.03
C LYS A 632 16.49 -17.36 22.23
N ALA A 633 15.77 -18.47 22.14
CA ALA A 633 15.83 -19.56 23.12
C ALA A 633 17.19 -20.27 23.11
N TYR A 634 17.84 -20.39 21.95
CA TYR A 634 19.19 -20.92 21.82
C TYR A 634 20.23 -19.95 22.44
N ILE A 635 20.10 -18.65 22.21
CA ILE A 635 20.92 -17.60 22.83
C ILE A 635 20.71 -17.56 24.36
N SER A 636 19.47 -17.71 24.84
CA SER A 636 19.19 -17.84 26.27
C SER A 636 19.71 -19.15 26.88
N LYS A 637 19.62 -20.28 26.16
CA LYS A 637 20.10 -21.60 26.64
C LYS A 637 21.63 -21.71 26.65
N ARG A 638 22.35 -20.93 25.84
CA ARG A 638 23.83 -20.89 25.86
C ARG A 638 24.41 -19.85 26.80
N GLY A 639 23.57 -19.18 27.60
CA GLY A 639 23.96 -18.04 28.41
C GLY A 639 24.08 -16.81 27.52
N GLY A 640 23.27 -15.79 27.82
CA GLY A 640 23.24 -14.53 27.08
C GLY A 640 24.65 -13.98 26.84
N GLY A 641 24.81 -13.30 25.70
CA GLY A 641 26.09 -12.81 25.21
C GLY A 641 26.90 -12.06 26.27
N ILE A 642 28.21 -11.94 26.06
CA ILE A 642 29.21 -11.44 27.02
C ILE A 642 28.76 -10.20 27.82
N MET A 643 28.03 -9.27 27.20
CA MET A 643 27.51 -8.09 27.90
C MET A 643 26.36 -8.38 28.89
N SER A 644 25.49 -9.37 28.64
CA SER A 644 24.40 -9.67 29.58
C SER A 644 24.91 -10.29 30.88
N SER A 645 25.93 -11.15 30.86
CA SER A 645 26.56 -11.66 32.10
C SER A 645 27.36 -10.58 32.85
N LEU A 646 27.93 -9.60 32.14
CA LEU A 646 28.67 -8.50 32.76
C LEU A 646 27.78 -7.49 33.48
N TYR A 647 26.59 -7.20 32.93
CA TYR A 647 25.67 -6.21 33.49
C TYR A 647 24.56 -6.81 34.37
N ASN A 648 24.37 -8.13 34.35
CA ASN A 648 23.37 -8.83 35.16
C ASN A 648 24.06 -9.71 36.22
N SER A 649 24.70 -9.08 37.21
CA SER A 649 25.40 -9.76 38.30
C SER A 649 24.42 -10.34 39.33
N SER A 650 23.72 -11.42 38.99
CA SER A 650 23.03 -12.24 39.99
C SER A 650 24.04 -13.20 40.63
N LEU A 651 24.15 -13.23 41.96
CA LEU A 651 25.15 -14.01 42.72
C LEU A 651 25.03 -15.54 42.56
N THR A 652 24.14 -16.05 41.73
CA THR A 652 23.91 -17.49 41.51
C THR A 652 24.36 -17.95 40.12
N ASP A 653 25.08 -17.12 39.37
CA ASP A 653 25.37 -17.41 37.98
C ASP A 653 26.69 -18.20 37.82
N ASP A 654 26.57 -19.51 37.62
CA ASP A 654 27.65 -20.45 37.26
C ASP A 654 28.28 -20.12 35.88
N THR A 655 27.83 -19.04 35.22
CA THR A 655 28.27 -18.60 33.88
C THR A 655 29.39 -17.54 33.87
N MET A 656 29.83 -17.05 35.04
CA MET A 656 31.05 -16.24 35.19
C MET A 656 32.23 -17.11 35.62
N THR A 657 32.63 -18.02 34.74
CA THR A 657 33.83 -18.85 34.92
C THR A 657 35.10 -18.01 34.75
N LEU A 658 36.18 -18.39 35.45
CA LEU A 658 37.49 -17.73 35.38
C LEU A 658 38.04 -17.65 33.94
N GLU A 659 37.74 -18.66 33.12
CA GLU A 659 38.11 -18.68 31.71
C GLU A 659 37.44 -17.55 30.91
N ARG A 660 36.15 -17.29 31.17
CA ARG A 660 35.38 -16.24 30.50
C ARG A 660 35.82 -14.85 30.96
N SER A 661 36.17 -14.67 32.24
CA SER A 661 36.70 -13.40 32.74
C SER A 661 38.10 -13.10 32.17
N LEU A 662 38.95 -14.12 32.01
CA LEU A 662 40.24 -13.97 31.31
C LEU A 662 40.05 -13.65 29.82
N GLU A 663 39.07 -14.25 29.14
CA GLU A 663 38.77 -13.93 27.74
C GLU A 663 38.26 -12.49 27.57
N ILE A 664 37.41 -12.01 28.49
CA ILE A 664 36.96 -10.61 28.53
C ILE A 664 38.14 -9.67 28.74
N ASN A 665 39.04 -10.00 29.67
CA ASN A 665 40.20 -9.19 29.98
C ASN A 665 41.16 -9.10 28.78
N ASN A 666 41.42 -10.22 28.10
CA ASN A 666 42.22 -10.24 26.88
C ASN A 666 41.60 -9.40 25.74
N LYS A 667 40.27 -9.45 25.58
CA LYS A 667 39.56 -8.63 24.58
C LYS A 667 39.59 -7.15 24.90
N LEU A 668 39.44 -6.77 26.18
CA LEU A 668 39.59 -5.39 26.62
C LEU A 668 41.02 -4.89 26.43
N HIS A 669 42.03 -5.71 26.74
CA HIS A 669 43.42 -5.39 26.46
C HIS A 669 43.67 -5.18 24.96
N ALA A 670 43.15 -6.04 24.08
CA ALA A 670 43.28 -5.86 22.63
C ALA A 670 42.63 -4.56 22.12
N ILE A 671 41.45 -4.19 22.66
CA ILE A 671 40.79 -2.92 22.32
C ILE A 671 41.62 -1.72 22.81
N LEU A 672 42.22 -1.84 23.99
CA LEU A 672 43.05 -0.79 24.58
C LEU A 672 44.36 -0.61 23.81
N GLU A 673 44.98 -1.72 23.38
CA GLU A 673 46.14 -1.72 22.48
C GLU A 673 45.82 -1.08 21.12
N ASP A 674 44.70 -1.44 20.48
CA ASP A 674 44.27 -0.86 19.21
C ASP A 674 43.97 0.64 19.35
N THR A 675 43.32 1.03 20.46
CA THR A 675 43.04 2.44 20.76
C THR A 675 44.32 3.23 20.99
N LEU A 676 45.30 2.67 21.71
CA LEU A 676 46.61 3.28 21.91
C LEU A 676 47.38 3.42 20.59
N LEU A 677 47.37 2.38 19.74
CA LEU A 677 48.00 2.41 18.43
C LEU A 677 47.39 3.49 17.54
N LYS A 678 46.06 3.60 17.54
CA LYS A 678 45.32 4.62 16.79
C LYS A 678 45.61 6.03 17.29
N ASN A 679 45.71 6.22 18.61
CA ASN A 679 46.10 7.50 19.20
C ASN A 679 47.56 7.87 18.87
N MET A 680 48.48 6.90 18.87
CA MET A 680 49.86 7.12 18.46
C MET A 680 49.95 7.54 16.99
N THR A 681 49.21 6.85 16.11
CA THR A 681 49.13 7.18 14.68
C THR A 681 48.52 8.56 14.44
N LEU A 682 47.45 8.91 15.16
CA LEU A 682 46.85 10.24 15.10
C LEU A 682 47.83 11.33 15.53
N LYS A 683 48.63 11.07 16.57
CA LYS A 683 49.66 12.01 17.05
C LYS A 683 50.77 12.21 16.02
N GLU A 684 51.22 11.15 15.35
CA GLU A 684 52.20 11.25 14.25
C GLU A 684 51.65 12.03 13.05
N ASN A 685 50.39 11.78 12.68
CA ASN A 685 49.72 12.54 11.62
C ASN A 685 49.60 14.03 11.98
N LEU A 686 49.27 14.35 13.23
CA LEU A 686 49.18 15.72 13.72
C LEU A 686 50.55 16.42 13.69
N ASN A 687 51.61 15.74 14.12
CA ASN A 687 52.98 16.26 14.02
C ASN A 687 53.40 16.51 12.56
N THR A 688 53.04 15.60 11.65
CA THR A 688 53.33 15.74 10.22
C THR A 688 52.59 16.94 9.61
N LEU A 689 51.32 17.12 9.96
CA LEU A 689 50.54 18.30 9.57
C LEU A 689 51.13 19.58 10.12
N ALA A 690 51.60 19.59 11.37
CA ALA A 690 52.25 20.76 11.97
C ALA A 690 53.54 21.14 11.22
N LEU A 691 54.36 20.15 10.83
CA LEU A 691 55.56 20.40 10.02
C LEU A 691 55.23 20.95 8.63
N GLU A 692 54.16 20.46 7.99
CA GLU A 692 53.73 20.97 6.69
C GLU A 692 53.15 22.38 6.78
N ILE A 693 52.40 22.69 7.86
CA ILE A 693 51.93 24.05 8.16
C ILE A 693 53.14 24.99 8.33
N ASP A 694 54.14 24.62 9.14
CA ASP A 694 55.35 25.42 9.33
C ASP A 694 56.10 25.66 8.01
N ARG A 695 56.18 24.64 7.15
CA ARG A 695 56.79 24.75 5.82
C ARG A 695 56.03 25.73 4.94
N LEU A 696 54.70 25.61 4.87
CA LEU A 696 53.84 26.48 4.07
C LEU A 696 53.87 27.92 4.61
N SER A 697 53.87 28.10 5.93
CA SER A 697 54.02 29.42 6.56
C SER A 697 55.35 30.09 6.21
N LYS A 698 56.47 29.33 6.21
CA LYS A 698 57.77 29.85 5.78
C LYS A 698 57.77 30.24 4.29
N GLN A 699 57.14 29.43 3.44
CA GLN A 699 57.04 29.72 2.01
C GLN A 699 56.18 30.97 1.73
N LEU A 700 55.08 31.13 2.46
CA LEU A 700 54.23 32.32 2.38
C LEU A 700 54.99 33.58 2.81
N GLN A 701 55.78 33.49 3.88
CA GLN A 701 56.59 34.60 4.37
C GLN A 701 57.70 34.98 3.36
N GLN A 702 58.31 33.99 2.70
CA GLN A 702 59.28 34.25 1.61
C GLN A 702 58.62 34.91 0.40
N GLN A 703 57.41 34.49 0.01
CA GLN A 703 56.66 35.15 -1.07
C GLN A 703 56.31 36.60 -0.73
N GLN A 704 55.91 36.87 0.51
CA GLN A 704 55.64 38.25 0.97
C GLN A 704 56.90 39.12 0.95
N GLN A 705 58.06 38.57 1.35
CA GLN A 705 59.33 39.30 1.27
C GLN A 705 59.75 39.58 -0.18
N GLN A 706 59.55 38.62 -1.09
CA GLN A 706 59.83 38.83 -2.52
C GLN A 706 58.91 39.90 -3.13
N GLN A 707 57.65 39.98 -2.72
CA GLN A 707 56.71 41.03 -3.15
C GLN A 707 57.03 42.41 -2.59
N GLN A 708 57.77 42.52 -1.48
CA GLN A 708 58.20 43.81 -0.92
C GLN A 708 59.52 44.33 -1.54
N ILE A 709 60.25 43.47 -2.26
CA ILE A 709 61.54 43.81 -2.89
C ILE A 709 61.36 44.18 -4.38
N GLN A 710 60.23 43.81 -5.00
CA GLN A 710 59.76 44.37 -6.28
C GLN A 710 59.04 45.70 -6.06
#